data_AF-A0A2I0UI17-F1
#
_entry.id   AF-A0A2I0UI17-F1
#
_cell.length_a   1.000
_cell.length_b   1.000
_cell.length_c   1.000
_cell.angle_alpha   90.00
_cell.angle_beta   90.00
_cell.angle_gamma   90.00
#
_symmetry.space_group_name_H-M   'P 1'
#
loop_
_entity.id
_entity.type
_entity.pdbx_description
1 polymer ?
#
loop_
_entity_poly.entity_id
_entity_poly.type
_entity_poly.pdbx_seq_one_letter_code
_entity_poly.pdbx_strand_id
1 'polypeptide(L)'
;MMRWSNPRVEVSESMSQWSQVQQLEIKFLEQVDQFYDDNFPMEIRHLLAQWIESQDWEAASNNEAMATILLQNLIIQVDEQLDRVSQEKNLLLIHNLKRIRKLLQGKYHGNPMHIAVIISNCLREERRILAAASMPVQGPLEKSLQNSVVSERQRNVEHKVSAIKNSAQMTDQDVKYLEDLQEEFDFRYKTIQSLEQSDKNSALIKQEMLALQAMLNTLDYKRKEVLSKIGRVIHEIDMLMSNMLTEELLDWKRRQQIACIGGPLHGGLDQLQNCFTLLAESLFQVRRQLEKLDELLTRLTYDGDPIPVQRPQLLEKVNFLLYNLFRNSFVVERQPCMPTHPQRPMVLKTLIQFTVKLRLLIKLPELNYQIRVKATIDKFVLCGTHVKAMNMDESANGSLSVEFRHLGPHMVTEELHSISFETQVCLYGLTINLETSSLPVVMISNVSQLPNAWASIIWYNLSTNDPQNLSFFNNPPAATLSQLLEVLSWQFSSYVGRGLNSEQLNMLAEKLMGQQVSYSDYQLSWAKFCKEHLPGKSFTFWVWLEAILDLIKKHILPLWIDGYIMGFVSKEKERILLKDKTPGTFLLRFSESNLGGITFTWVDQLENGDVTFHSVEPYNKGRLSALPFADILRDYKVIMADNVPENPLKYLYPDIPKDKAFGKHYSCQPNEVSKPSDGGGKGYVPSVFIPVSKMMTQWYQLQQLDSKFLEQVHQLYDDSFPMEIRQYLAQWLENQDWEHAANNISFATVLFHDLLSQLDDQFSRFLIENNFLLQHNIRKSKRNLQDNFQEDPIQMAMIIYSCLKEERKILNSAQLSSQMEVGSVQNTVIGMLDKQKELDAKVKAVKNSVIDVEQDIKTLEDMQDEYDFKCKTLQSRGNETNNTQPNLLEVVNKIVQLLNTTEHTQSALINEELVEWKHRQQTACIGGPPNACLDQLQNWFTIVAESLQQVRQQLKKLEELEQKFTYDPDPITKNKQVLQDRTYSLFKQLIQSSFVVERQPCMPTHPQRPLVLKTGVQFTVKLRLLVKLQELNYNLKVKVLFDKDVSEKNSVKGFRKFNILGTSTKVMNMEESTNGSLAAEFRHLGPLIVTEELHSLSFETQLCQPGLVIDLEGQQAEDFMMALFLGQDSARVLYFSVVYPNYSRAYMVVGDFGGEVKVAAGGKRACNSKDKMIWGLL
;
A
#
# COMPACT_ATOMS: atom_id res chain seq x y z
N MET A 1 45.08 6.71 -63.65
CA MET A 1 45.54 5.45 -63.02
C MET A 1 45.81 5.72 -61.53
N MET A 2 44.78 5.65 -60.68
CA MET A 2 44.92 5.78 -59.22
C MET A 2 43.86 4.90 -58.56
N ARG A 3 44.27 3.96 -57.69
CA ARG A 3 43.38 3.24 -56.78
C ARG A 3 43.40 3.95 -55.44
N TRP A 4 42.23 4.23 -54.87
CA TRP A 4 42.11 4.73 -53.50
C TRP A 4 42.14 3.55 -52.53
N SER A 5 42.85 3.72 -51.41
CA SER A 5 42.97 2.72 -50.34
C SER A 5 41.88 2.93 -49.29
N ASN A 6 41.24 1.86 -48.84
CA ASN A 6 40.26 1.91 -47.75
C ASN A 6 40.89 2.41 -46.44
N PRO A 7 40.26 3.35 -45.71
CA PRO A 7 40.57 3.60 -44.30
C PRO A 7 40.13 2.40 -43.45
N ARG A 8 40.94 2.03 -42.46
CA ARG A 8 40.48 1.13 -41.39
C ARG A 8 39.55 1.91 -40.46
N VAL A 9 38.42 1.30 -40.11
CA VAL A 9 37.53 1.81 -39.07
C VAL A 9 38.22 1.59 -37.71
N GLU A 10 38.53 2.68 -37.00
CA GLU A 10 38.87 2.60 -35.58
C GLU A 10 37.59 2.29 -34.79
N VAL A 11 37.59 1.16 -34.09
CA VAL A 11 36.54 0.85 -33.11
C VAL A 11 36.94 1.52 -31.81
N SER A 12 36.13 2.47 -31.34
CA SER A 12 36.31 3.09 -30.03
C SER A 12 36.13 2.04 -28.91
N GLU A 13 37.20 1.73 -28.18
CA GLU A 13 37.10 0.89 -26.98
C GLU A 13 36.25 1.62 -25.93
N SER A 14 35.15 1.00 -25.50
CA SER A 14 34.30 1.55 -24.44
C SER A 14 35.00 1.41 -23.09
N MET A 15 35.10 2.52 -22.34
CA MET A 15 35.58 2.49 -20.95
C MET A 15 34.79 1.50 -20.09
N SER A 16 35.49 0.62 -19.37
CA SER A 16 34.89 -0.34 -18.44
C SER A 16 34.04 0.35 -17.35
N GLN A 17 33.03 -0.35 -16.86
CA GLN A 17 32.16 0.10 -15.79
C GLN A 17 32.97 0.44 -14.53
N TRP A 18 33.98 -0.37 -14.18
CA TRP A 18 34.86 -0.09 -13.04
C TRP A 18 35.68 1.21 -13.22
N SER A 19 36.16 1.49 -14.43
CA SER A 19 36.90 2.73 -14.72
C SER A 19 36.03 3.98 -14.55
N GLN A 20 34.73 3.87 -14.86
CA GLN A 20 33.75 4.93 -14.60
C GLN A 20 33.49 5.08 -13.09
N VAL A 21 33.35 3.97 -12.36
CA VAL A 21 33.17 3.99 -10.89
C VAL A 21 34.34 4.68 -10.20
N GLN A 22 35.58 4.39 -10.62
CA GLN A 22 36.80 5.00 -10.05
C GLN A 22 36.94 6.51 -10.29
N GLN A 23 36.13 7.10 -11.19
CA GLN A 23 36.12 8.54 -11.48
C GLN A 23 35.05 9.31 -10.70
N LEU A 24 34.27 8.63 -9.86
CA LEU A 24 33.21 9.24 -9.06
C LEU A 24 33.74 10.09 -7.88
N GLU A 25 32.93 11.04 -7.44
CA GLU A 25 33.18 11.77 -6.19
C GLU A 25 33.19 10.84 -4.97
N ILE A 26 33.95 11.20 -3.94
CA ILE A 26 34.15 10.40 -2.71
C ILE A 26 32.82 9.92 -2.09
N LYS A 27 31.78 10.77 -2.07
CA LYS A 27 30.44 10.45 -1.55
C LYS A 27 29.73 9.27 -2.25
N PHE A 28 30.14 8.94 -3.47
CA PHE A 28 29.64 7.79 -4.23
C PHE A 28 30.58 6.59 -4.10
N LEU A 29 31.90 6.81 -4.00
CA LEU A 29 32.88 5.77 -3.69
C LEU A 29 32.62 5.13 -2.32
N GLU A 30 32.23 5.91 -1.31
CA GLU A 30 31.79 5.42 0.00
C GLU A 30 30.54 4.52 -0.08
N GLN A 31 29.65 4.73 -1.07
CA GLN A 31 28.50 3.85 -1.31
C GLN A 31 28.92 2.56 -2.03
N VAL A 32 29.95 2.60 -2.87
CA VAL A 32 30.53 1.42 -3.51
C VAL A 32 31.19 0.52 -2.46
N ASP A 33 31.99 1.09 -1.57
CA ASP A 33 32.67 0.36 -0.50
C ASP A 33 31.68 -0.44 0.39
N GLN A 34 30.51 0.14 0.70
CA GLN A 34 29.50 -0.45 1.60
C GLN A 34 28.87 -1.78 1.14
N PHE A 35 28.93 -2.14 -0.14
CA PHE A 35 28.38 -3.42 -0.64
C PHE A 35 29.44 -4.43 -1.11
N TYR A 36 30.72 -4.08 -1.02
CA TYR A 36 31.83 -5.02 -1.22
C TYR A 36 32.25 -5.63 0.14
N ASP A 37 32.19 -6.95 0.24
CA ASP A 37 32.45 -7.66 1.50
C ASP A 37 33.19 -9.02 1.26
N ASP A 38 33.38 -9.80 2.33
CA ASP A 38 34.01 -11.13 2.26
C ASP A 38 33.19 -12.17 1.45
N ASN A 39 31.96 -11.86 0.98
CA ASN A 39 31.24 -12.72 0.03
C ASN A 39 31.76 -12.53 -1.41
N PHE A 40 32.05 -11.30 -1.81
CA PHE A 40 32.68 -11.00 -3.10
C PHE A 40 33.71 -9.87 -2.96
N PRO A 41 35.01 -10.21 -2.76
CA PRO A 41 36.04 -9.23 -2.44
C PRO A 41 36.35 -8.24 -3.57
N MET A 42 36.50 -6.96 -3.23
CA MET A 42 36.74 -5.87 -4.17
C MET A 42 38.04 -6.06 -4.98
N GLU A 43 39.05 -6.75 -4.45
CA GLU A 43 40.29 -7.04 -5.19
C GLU A 43 40.03 -7.88 -6.45
N ILE A 44 39.06 -8.80 -6.40
CA ILE A 44 38.64 -9.59 -7.58
C ILE A 44 37.89 -8.72 -8.57
N ARG A 45 36.98 -7.87 -8.09
CA ARG A 45 36.25 -6.91 -8.91
C ARG A 45 37.19 -5.98 -9.68
N HIS A 46 38.25 -5.52 -9.02
CA HIS A 46 39.24 -4.61 -9.59
C HIS A 46 40.17 -5.30 -10.59
N LEU A 47 40.77 -6.45 -10.23
CA LEU A 47 41.76 -7.14 -11.08
C LEU A 47 41.13 -7.82 -12.30
N LEU A 48 39.91 -8.33 -12.17
CA LEU A 48 39.21 -9.03 -13.25
C LEU A 48 38.09 -8.18 -13.87
N ALA A 49 38.14 -6.85 -13.72
CA ALA A 49 37.04 -5.95 -14.06
C ALA A 49 36.45 -6.16 -15.46
N GLN A 50 37.30 -6.14 -16.49
CA GLN A 50 36.89 -6.34 -17.89
C GLN A 50 36.32 -7.74 -18.14
N TRP A 51 36.91 -8.77 -17.51
CA TRP A 51 36.42 -10.14 -17.65
C TRP A 51 35.04 -10.28 -17.01
N ILE A 52 34.89 -9.84 -15.75
CA ILE A 52 33.62 -9.87 -15.00
C ILE A 52 32.52 -9.13 -15.75
N GLU A 53 32.78 -7.93 -16.26
CA GLU A 53 31.79 -7.11 -16.98
C GLU A 53 31.35 -7.73 -18.32
N SER A 54 32.15 -8.61 -18.91
CA SER A 54 31.86 -9.29 -20.18
C SER A 54 31.00 -10.55 -20.06
N GLN A 55 30.76 -11.07 -18.84
CA GLN A 55 29.98 -12.30 -18.62
C GLN A 55 28.52 -11.99 -18.23
N ASP A 56 27.60 -12.85 -18.67
CA ASP A 56 26.18 -12.74 -18.31
C ASP A 56 25.87 -13.41 -16.96
N TRP A 57 26.15 -12.68 -15.88
CA TRP A 57 25.86 -13.13 -14.51
C TRP A 57 24.35 -13.19 -14.20
N GLU A 58 23.51 -12.50 -14.96
CA GLU A 58 22.06 -12.46 -14.73
C GLU A 58 21.39 -13.72 -15.31
N ALA A 59 21.78 -14.16 -16.51
CA ALA A 59 21.43 -15.47 -17.04
C ALA A 59 21.98 -16.60 -16.16
N ALA A 60 23.24 -16.49 -15.71
CA ALA A 60 23.86 -17.49 -14.84
C ALA A 60 23.17 -17.61 -13.47
N SER A 61 22.62 -16.52 -12.92
CA SER A 61 21.89 -16.54 -11.65
C SER A 61 20.66 -17.48 -11.65
N ASN A 62 20.11 -17.77 -12.83
CA ASN A 62 18.95 -18.64 -13.04
C ASN A 62 19.30 -20.00 -13.67
N ASN A 63 20.58 -20.30 -13.90
CA ASN A 63 21.03 -21.52 -14.59
C ASN A 63 22.27 -22.11 -13.92
N GLU A 64 22.08 -23.19 -13.16
CA GLU A 64 23.14 -23.86 -12.39
C GLU A 64 24.32 -24.34 -13.24
N ALA A 65 24.07 -24.84 -14.45
CA ALA A 65 25.14 -25.29 -15.35
C ALA A 65 26.01 -24.12 -15.82
N MET A 66 25.37 -23.00 -16.22
CA MET A 66 26.07 -21.78 -16.61
C MET A 66 26.82 -21.17 -15.41
N ALA A 67 26.20 -21.13 -14.23
CA ALA A 67 26.83 -20.65 -13.00
C ALA A 67 28.05 -21.49 -12.61
N THR A 68 27.98 -22.82 -12.77
CA THR A 68 29.11 -23.72 -12.50
C THR A 68 30.28 -23.44 -13.46
N ILE A 69 30.00 -23.26 -14.74
CA ILE A 69 31.00 -22.91 -15.76
C ILE A 69 31.63 -21.54 -15.44
N LEU A 70 30.82 -20.51 -15.12
CA LEU A 70 31.35 -19.18 -14.80
C LEU A 70 32.14 -19.16 -13.48
N LEU A 71 31.73 -19.90 -12.44
CA LEU A 71 32.52 -20.04 -11.21
C LEU A 71 33.87 -20.72 -11.50
N GLN A 72 33.88 -21.77 -12.33
CA GLN A 72 35.11 -22.47 -12.67
C GLN A 72 36.05 -21.60 -13.53
N ASN A 73 35.50 -20.84 -14.49
CA ASN A 73 36.25 -19.85 -15.27
C ASN A 73 36.77 -18.70 -14.39
N LEU A 74 35.99 -18.23 -13.41
CA LEU A 74 36.43 -17.21 -12.45
C LEU A 74 37.61 -17.72 -11.61
N ILE A 75 37.58 -18.97 -11.15
CA ILE A 75 38.71 -19.58 -10.44
C ILE A 75 39.95 -19.68 -11.33
N ILE A 76 39.80 -20.04 -12.62
CA ILE A 76 40.90 -20.04 -13.60
C ILE A 76 41.49 -18.63 -13.77
N GLN A 77 40.65 -17.60 -13.89
CA GLN A 77 41.10 -16.21 -13.99
C GLN A 77 41.79 -15.71 -12.71
N VAL A 78 41.35 -16.14 -11.53
CA VAL A 78 42.06 -15.86 -10.26
C VAL A 78 43.43 -16.55 -10.23
N ASP A 79 43.53 -17.77 -10.74
CA ASP A 79 44.81 -18.50 -10.84
C ASP A 79 45.77 -17.85 -11.83
N GLU A 80 45.29 -17.43 -13.01
CA GLU A 80 46.10 -16.66 -13.98
C GLU A 80 46.62 -15.35 -13.39
N GLN A 81 45.81 -14.63 -12.61
CA GLN A 81 46.27 -13.42 -11.91
C GLN A 81 47.25 -13.74 -10.78
N LEU A 82 47.05 -14.86 -10.06
CA LEU A 82 47.97 -15.30 -9.02
C LEU A 82 49.34 -15.64 -9.58
N ASP A 83 49.42 -16.24 -10.77
CA ASP A 83 50.68 -16.50 -11.47
C ASP A 83 51.36 -15.22 -11.96
N ARG A 84 50.60 -14.24 -12.48
CA ARG A 84 51.12 -12.91 -12.86
C ARG A 84 51.70 -12.16 -11.66
N VAL A 85 50.91 -12.00 -10.60
CA VAL A 85 51.30 -11.27 -9.38
C VAL A 85 52.44 -11.97 -8.63
N SER A 86 52.57 -13.31 -8.78
CA SER A 86 53.72 -14.07 -8.25
C SER A 86 55.05 -13.68 -8.90
N GLN A 87 55.05 -13.21 -10.16
CA GLN A 87 56.24 -12.68 -10.84
C GLN A 87 56.61 -11.29 -10.32
N GLU A 88 55.61 -10.48 -9.95
CA GLU A 88 55.76 -9.11 -9.42
C GLU A 88 56.19 -9.06 -7.93
N LYS A 89 56.20 -10.21 -7.23
CA LYS A 89 56.58 -10.36 -5.81
C LYS A 89 55.71 -9.57 -4.81
N ASN A 90 54.48 -9.19 -5.18
CA ASN A 90 53.56 -8.52 -4.26
C ASN A 90 52.97 -9.53 -3.24
N LEU A 91 53.70 -9.78 -2.15
CA LEU A 91 53.37 -10.79 -1.13
C LEU A 91 51.97 -10.61 -0.52
N LEU A 92 51.51 -9.37 -0.35
CA LEU A 92 50.18 -9.07 0.18
C LEU A 92 49.08 -9.49 -0.81
N LEU A 93 49.22 -9.11 -2.08
CA LEU A 93 48.25 -9.46 -3.11
C LEU A 93 48.24 -10.97 -3.40
N ILE A 94 49.42 -11.63 -3.38
CA ILE A 94 49.52 -13.10 -3.46
C ILE A 94 48.77 -13.77 -2.30
N HIS A 95 48.94 -13.27 -1.06
CA HIS A 95 48.24 -13.79 0.11
C HIS A 95 46.72 -13.61 -0.03
N ASN A 96 46.26 -12.42 -0.42
CA ASN A 96 44.84 -12.13 -0.60
C ASN A 96 44.24 -13.00 -1.72
N LEU A 97 44.87 -13.09 -2.89
CA LEU A 97 44.39 -13.96 -3.98
C LEU A 97 44.32 -15.44 -3.56
N LYS A 98 45.30 -15.96 -2.79
CA LYS A 98 45.23 -17.32 -2.21
C LYS A 98 44.05 -17.50 -1.26
N ARG A 99 43.81 -16.51 -0.38
CA ARG A 99 42.67 -16.49 0.54
C ARG A 99 41.34 -16.51 -0.23
N ILE A 100 41.23 -15.66 -1.26
CA ILE A 100 40.00 -15.48 -2.03
C ILE A 100 39.73 -16.70 -2.93
N ARG A 101 40.75 -17.27 -3.59
CA ARG A 101 40.63 -18.56 -4.30
C ARG A 101 40.05 -19.65 -3.39
N LYS A 102 40.59 -19.79 -2.17
CA LYS A 102 40.11 -20.76 -1.18
C LYS A 102 38.68 -20.47 -0.74
N LEU A 103 38.30 -19.20 -0.60
CA LEU A 103 36.93 -18.80 -0.28
C LEU A 103 35.96 -19.13 -1.42
N LEU A 104 36.30 -18.79 -2.67
CA LEU A 104 35.48 -19.07 -3.85
C LEU A 104 35.24 -20.58 -4.01
N GLN A 105 36.31 -21.38 -3.90
CA GLN A 105 36.26 -22.84 -4.01
C GLN A 105 35.57 -23.52 -2.80
N GLY A 106 35.73 -22.99 -1.59
CA GLY A 106 35.14 -23.59 -0.38
C GLY A 106 33.65 -23.24 -0.19
N LYS A 107 33.25 -22.02 -0.53
CA LYS A 107 31.93 -21.45 -0.18
C LYS A 107 30.88 -21.60 -1.29
N TYR A 108 31.29 -21.52 -2.55
CA TYR A 108 30.36 -21.48 -3.69
C TYR A 108 30.38 -22.73 -4.57
N HIS A 109 31.33 -23.65 -4.39
CA HIS A 109 31.36 -24.90 -5.16
C HIS A 109 30.12 -25.78 -4.95
N GLY A 110 29.51 -25.74 -3.77
CA GLY A 110 28.23 -26.42 -3.49
C GLY A 110 26.96 -25.61 -3.83
N ASN A 111 27.10 -24.35 -4.28
CA ASN A 111 25.99 -23.53 -4.79
C ASN A 111 26.53 -22.42 -5.73
N PRO A 112 26.83 -22.75 -7.00
CA PRO A 112 27.41 -21.79 -7.95
C PRO A 112 26.45 -20.66 -8.33
N MET A 113 25.12 -20.89 -8.30
CA MET A 113 24.15 -19.82 -8.58
C MET A 113 24.24 -18.67 -7.57
N HIS A 114 24.59 -18.96 -6.31
CA HIS A 114 24.72 -17.93 -5.28
C HIS A 114 25.81 -16.89 -5.61
N ILE A 115 26.97 -17.29 -6.14
CA ILE A 115 28.01 -16.32 -6.53
C ILE A 115 27.60 -15.52 -7.78
N ALA A 116 26.86 -16.12 -8.72
CA ALA A 116 26.33 -15.40 -9.87
C ALA A 116 25.30 -14.33 -9.47
N VAL A 117 24.42 -14.64 -8.51
CA VAL A 117 23.51 -13.66 -7.89
C VAL A 117 24.29 -12.50 -7.24
N ILE A 118 25.34 -12.81 -6.45
CA ILE A 118 26.15 -11.77 -5.79
C ILE A 118 26.82 -10.85 -6.82
N ILE A 119 27.52 -11.40 -7.81
CA ILE A 119 28.24 -10.59 -8.82
C ILE A 119 27.27 -9.77 -9.66
N SER A 120 26.13 -10.34 -10.08
CA SER A 120 25.06 -9.62 -10.78
C SER A 120 24.52 -8.45 -9.93
N ASN A 121 24.28 -8.67 -8.64
CA ASN A 121 23.82 -7.63 -7.72
C ASN A 121 24.86 -6.49 -7.58
N CYS A 122 26.15 -6.81 -7.38
CA CYS A 122 27.22 -5.82 -7.28
C CYS A 122 27.33 -4.97 -8.56
N LEU A 123 27.34 -5.61 -9.74
CA LEU A 123 27.41 -4.89 -11.03
C LEU A 123 26.16 -4.03 -11.28
N ARG A 124 24.98 -4.44 -10.82
CA ARG A 124 23.75 -3.65 -10.91
C ARG A 124 23.77 -2.46 -9.96
N GLU A 125 24.33 -2.61 -8.76
CA GLU A 125 24.45 -1.54 -7.76
C GLU A 125 25.49 -0.49 -8.17
N GLU A 126 26.62 -0.89 -8.77
CA GLU A 126 27.53 0.06 -9.43
C GLU A 126 26.85 0.88 -10.53
N ARG A 127 26.08 0.24 -11.42
CA ARG A 127 25.29 0.96 -12.45
C ARG A 127 24.27 1.89 -11.81
N ARG A 128 23.69 1.51 -10.67
CA ARG A 128 22.79 2.34 -9.88
C ARG A 128 23.49 3.63 -9.43
N ILE A 129 24.69 3.51 -8.88
CA ILE A 129 25.49 4.64 -8.38
C ILE A 129 25.99 5.53 -9.53
N LEU A 130 26.48 4.94 -10.63
CA LEU A 130 26.87 5.67 -11.84
C LEU A 130 25.69 6.47 -12.42
N ALA A 131 24.51 5.88 -12.50
CA ALA A 131 23.29 6.57 -12.93
C ALA A 131 22.91 7.69 -11.97
N ALA A 132 22.99 7.47 -10.65
CA ALA A 132 22.74 8.52 -9.66
C ALA A 132 23.72 9.70 -9.75
N ALA A 133 25.01 9.42 -9.98
CA ALA A 133 26.04 10.45 -10.15
C ALA A 133 25.93 11.22 -11.49
N SER A 134 25.35 10.60 -12.52
CA SER A 134 25.20 11.20 -13.85
C SER A 134 23.97 12.08 -14.01
N MET A 135 23.09 12.18 -13.00
CA MET A 135 21.85 12.96 -13.05
C MET A 135 22.12 14.46 -12.79
N PRO A 136 21.87 15.36 -13.75
CA PRO A 136 22.08 16.79 -13.55
C PRO A 136 20.84 17.45 -12.92
N VAL A 137 20.76 17.50 -11.58
CA VAL A 137 20.12 18.58 -10.80
C VAL A 137 20.60 18.44 -9.34
N GLN A 138 21.53 19.29 -8.90
CA GLN A 138 21.53 19.76 -7.52
C GLN A 138 20.34 20.71 -7.37
N GLY A 139 19.33 20.33 -6.61
CA GLY A 139 18.15 21.16 -6.39
C GLY A 139 18.42 22.31 -5.40
N PRO A 140 17.42 23.16 -5.13
CA PRO A 140 17.56 24.28 -4.20
C PRO A 140 18.00 23.85 -2.78
N LEU A 141 17.51 22.70 -2.31
CA LEU A 141 17.82 22.17 -0.98
C LEU A 141 19.25 21.63 -0.92
N GLU A 142 19.67 20.83 -1.90
CA GLU A 142 21.04 20.31 -1.99
C GLU A 142 22.07 21.45 -2.13
N LYS A 143 21.78 22.48 -2.94
CA LYS A 143 22.64 23.67 -3.05
C LYS A 143 22.77 24.41 -1.73
N SER A 144 21.66 24.61 -1.01
CA SER A 144 21.67 25.24 0.32
C SER A 144 22.55 24.48 1.32
N LEU A 145 22.67 23.16 1.18
CA LEU A 145 23.43 22.28 2.07
C LEU A 145 24.90 22.07 1.64
N GLN A 146 25.22 22.26 0.35
CA GLN A 146 26.55 22.03 -0.25
C GLN A 146 27.37 23.30 -0.53
N ASN A 147 26.84 24.50 -0.26
CA ASN A 147 27.54 25.76 -0.50
C ASN A 147 29.00 25.73 0.00
N SER A 148 29.94 26.22 -0.80
CA SER A 148 31.39 26.24 -0.48
C SER A 148 31.71 26.87 0.87
N VAL A 149 30.88 27.85 1.27
CA VAL A 149 30.87 28.52 2.58
C VAL A 149 30.81 27.54 3.75
N VAL A 150 30.09 26.42 3.65
CA VAL A 150 30.00 25.39 4.72
C VAL A 150 31.33 24.68 4.88
N SER A 151 31.97 24.26 3.79
CA SER A 151 33.30 23.61 3.84
C SER A 151 34.41 24.56 4.34
N GLU A 152 34.28 25.86 4.07
CA GLU A 152 35.18 26.89 4.58
C GLU A 152 34.95 27.18 6.07
N ARG A 153 33.68 27.27 6.49
CA ARG A 153 33.27 27.41 7.90
C ARG A 153 33.77 26.24 8.74
N GLN A 154 33.63 25.00 8.27
CA GLN A 154 34.13 23.80 8.94
C GLN A 154 35.65 23.83 9.15
N ARG A 155 36.43 24.15 8.10
CA ARG A 155 37.89 24.32 8.21
C ARG A 155 38.29 25.45 9.16
N ASN A 156 37.52 26.54 9.21
CA ASN A 156 37.73 27.64 10.16
C ASN A 156 37.49 27.19 11.62
N VAL A 157 36.47 26.35 11.88
CA VAL A 157 36.27 25.72 13.20
C VAL A 157 37.48 24.86 13.57
N GLU A 158 37.90 23.94 12.70
CA GLU A 158 39.05 23.05 12.96
C GLU A 158 40.34 23.83 13.28
N HIS A 159 40.64 24.88 12.49
CA HIS A 159 41.78 25.76 12.74
C HIS A 159 41.69 26.48 14.10
N LYS A 160 40.51 27.00 14.47
CA LYS A 160 40.31 27.64 15.78
C LYS A 160 40.41 26.68 16.95
N VAL A 161 39.85 25.46 16.84
CA VAL A 161 40.00 24.41 17.86
C VAL A 161 41.47 24.06 18.07
N SER A 162 42.24 23.90 16.99
CA SER A 162 43.68 23.63 17.07
C SER A 162 44.47 24.78 17.71
N ALA A 163 44.15 26.03 17.38
CA ALA A 163 44.75 27.21 18.00
C ALA A 163 44.45 27.30 19.51
N ILE A 164 43.20 27.05 19.92
CA ILE A 164 42.79 27.00 21.33
C ILE A 164 43.54 25.90 22.08
N LYS A 165 43.65 24.69 21.51
CA LYS A 165 44.40 23.58 22.13
C LYS A 165 45.87 23.95 22.36
N ASN A 166 46.51 24.59 21.39
CA ASN A 166 47.87 25.09 21.54
C ASN A 166 47.96 26.16 22.64
N SER A 167 46.99 27.08 22.72
CA SER A 167 46.91 28.11 23.76
C SER A 167 46.75 27.52 25.17
N ALA A 168 45.88 26.52 25.33
CA ALA A 168 45.71 25.76 26.57
C ALA A 168 46.98 24.97 26.97
N GLN A 169 47.76 24.50 25.99
CA GLN A 169 49.04 23.85 26.24
C GLN A 169 50.14 24.86 26.63
N MET A 170 50.13 26.07 26.08
CA MET A 170 51.06 27.13 26.50
C MET A 170 50.77 27.60 27.94
N THR A 171 49.50 27.75 28.34
CA THR A 171 49.17 28.09 29.74
C THR A 171 49.55 26.97 30.72
N ASP A 172 49.60 25.71 30.27
CA ASP A 172 50.09 24.58 31.06
C ASP A 172 51.58 24.71 31.40
N GLN A 173 52.37 25.16 30.42
CA GLN A 173 53.80 25.43 30.59
C GLN A 173 54.02 26.63 31.50
N ASP A 174 53.22 27.70 31.36
CA ASP A 174 53.29 28.86 32.27
C ASP A 174 52.95 28.48 33.72
N VAL A 175 51.97 27.58 33.94
CA VAL A 175 51.63 27.07 35.30
C VAL A 175 52.75 26.22 35.89
N LYS A 176 53.40 25.37 35.10
CA LYS A 176 54.57 24.58 35.55
C LYS A 176 55.75 25.48 35.91
N TYR A 177 56.05 26.48 35.07
CA TYR A 177 57.09 27.47 35.38
C TYR A 177 56.78 28.27 36.65
N LEU A 178 55.49 28.52 36.93
CA LEU A 178 55.05 29.17 38.17
C LEU A 178 55.22 28.27 39.40
N GLU A 179 54.99 26.95 39.27
CA GLU A 179 55.33 25.95 40.28
C GLU A 179 56.84 25.93 40.55
N ASP A 180 57.68 25.81 39.50
CA ASP A 180 59.14 25.78 39.62
C ASP A 180 59.69 27.04 40.36
N LEU A 181 59.24 28.24 39.96
CA LEU A 181 59.59 29.50 40.63
C LEU A 181 59.16 29.54 42.10
N GLN A 182 58.00 28.95 42.41
CA GLN A 182 57.47 28.94 43.77
C GLN A 182 58.20 27.93 44.66
N GLU A 183 58.64 26.80 44.11
CA GLU A 183 59.49 25.82 44.80
C GLU A 183 60.89 26.39 45.05
N GLU A 184 61.48 27.14 44.10
CA GLU A 184 62.74 27.87 44.33
C GLU A 184 62.60 28.92 45.44
N PHE A 185 61.50 29.70 45.43
CA PHE A 185 61.21 30.68 46.47
C PHE A 185 61.07 30.01 47.85
N ASP A 186 60.27 28.95 47.95
CA ASP A 186 60.02 28.21 49.19
C ASP A 186 61.31 27.56 49.74
N PHE A 187 62.13 26.97 48.87
CA PHE A 187 63.45 26.43 49.24
C PHE A 187 64.38 27.51 49.81
N ARG A 188 64.52 28.65 49.11
CA ARG A 188 65.36 29.77 49.57
C ARG A 188 64.83 30.37 50.88
N TYR A 189 63.52 30.53 51.00
CA TYR A 189 62.85 31.07 52.19
C TYR A 189 63.05 30.17 53.42
N LYS A 190 62.82 28.85 53.27
CA LYS A 190 63.07 27.85 54.33
C LYS A 190 64.54 27.80 54.74
N THR A 191 65.46 27.88 53.77
CA THR A 191 66.90 27.93 54.03
C THR A 191 67.24 29.12 54.94
N ILE A 192 66.70 30.31 54.67
CA ILE A 192 66.95 31.50 55.50
C ILE A 192 66.27 31.43 56.86
N GLN A 193 65.07 30.83 56.95
CA GLN A 193 64.44 30.58 58.26
C GLN A 193 65.28 29.65 59.16
N SER A 194 65.96 28.66 58.57
CA SER A 194 66.75 27.67 59.30
C SER A 194 68.07 28.17 59.90
N LEU A 195 68.52 29.38 59.53
CA LEU A 195 69.75 29.99 60.05
C LEU A 195 69.59 30.50 61.49
N GLU A 196 70.66 30.41 62.29
CA GLU A 196 70.67 30.82 63.69
C GLU A 196 70.54 32.34 63.89
N GLN A 197 70.14 32.75 65.10
CA GLN A 197 69.76 34.14 65.42
C GLN A 197 70.90 35.15 65.24
N SER A 198 72.16 34.72 65.34
CA SER A 198 73.37 35.56 65.20
C SER A 198 73.64 36.03 63.78
N ASP A 199 73.36 35.21 62.76
CA ASP A 199 73.71 35.52 61.37
C ASP A 199 72.70 36.45 60.68
N LYS A 200 71.49 36.55 61.22
CA LYS A 200 70.34 37.30 60.66
C LYS A 200 70.57 38.80 60.43
N ASN A 201 71.61 39.37 61.05
CA ASN A 201 71.99 40.78 60.86
C ASN A 201 73.10 41.00 59.81
N SER A 202 73.62 39.93 59.18
CA SER A 202 74.63 40.04 58.12
C SER A 202 74.12 40.79 56.89
N ALA A 203 75.03 41.48 56.20
CA ALA A 203 74.70 42.16 54.94
C ALA A 203 74.21 41.17 53.86
N LEU A 204 74.71 39.93 53.89
CA LEU A 204 74.33 38.84 52.99
C LEU A 204 72.85 38.46 53.15
N ILE A 205 72.34 38.31 54.38
CA ILE A 205 70.93 37.97 54.62
C ILE A 205 70.01 39.13 54.26
N LYS A 206 70.44 40.39 54.41
CA LYS A 206 69.69 41.56 53.90
C LYS A 206 69.62 41.56 52.37
N GLN A 207 70.67 41.13 51.68
CA GLN A 207 70.69 41.00 50.23
C GLN A 207 69.79 39.85 49.74
N GLU A 208 69.81 38.70 50.40
CA GLU A 208 68.90 37.58 50.10
C GLU A 208 67.42 37.89 50.43
N MET A 209 67.14 38.67 51.47
CA MET A 209 65.78 39.19 51.74
C MET A 209 65.26 40.09 50.62
N LEU A 210 66.12 40.94 50.03
CA LEU A 210 65.77 41.74 48.85
C LEU A 210 65.55 40.85 47.61
N ALA A 211 66.34 39.79 47.45
CA ALA A 211 66.16 38.81 46.37
C ALA A 211 64.84 38.03 46.52
N LEU A 212 64.48 37.60 47.74
CA LEU A 212 63.17 36.99 48.05
C LEU A 212 62.02 37.94 47.70
N GLN A 213 62.10 39.22 48.09
CA GLN A 213 61.05 40.19 47.74
C GLN A 213 60.94 40.38 46.21
N ALA A 214 62.05 40.39 45.49
CA ALA A 214 62.05 40.46 44.03
C ALA A 214 61.38 39.22 43.40
N MET A 215 61.69 38.01 43.89
CA MET A 215 61.04 36.77 43.45
C MET A 215 59.55 36.75 43.79
N LEU A 216 59.13 37.22 44.97
CA LEU A 216 57.72 37.30 45.33
C LEU A 216 56.95 38.27 44.41
N ASN A 217 57.55 39.41 44.06
CA ASN A 217 56.98 40.34 43.08
C ASN A 217 56.90 39.71 41.68
N THR A 218 57.89 38.89 41.29
CA THR A 218 57.86 38.12 40.03
C THR A 218 56.76 37.05 40.05
N LEU A 219 56.60 36.32 41.16
CA LEU A 219 55.52 35.35 41.35
C LEU A 219 54.14 36.02 41.26
N ASP A 220 53.94 37.17 41.89
CA ASP A 220 52.67 37.92 41.79
C ASP A 220 52.36 38.36 40.35
N TYR A 221 53.35 38.93 39.66
CA TYR A 221 53.22 39.27 38.24
C TYR A 221 52.85 38.04 37.40
N LYS A 222 53.53 36.91 37.62
CA LYS A 222 53.28 35.66 36.89
C LYS A 222 51.91 35.04 37.22
N ARG A 223 51.45 35.10 38.47
CA ARG A 223 50.09 34.67 38.86
C ARG A 223 49.03 35.48 38.12
N LYS A 224 49.20 36.82 38.04
CA LYS A 224 48.30 37.72 37.29
C LYS A 224 48.35 37.44 35.79
N GLU A 225 49.53 37.21 35.22
CA GLU A 225 49.72 36.88 33.80
C GLU A 225 49.02 35.55 33.44
N VAL A 226 49.25 34.48 34.22
CA VAL A 226 48.67 33.15 34.02
C VAL A 226 47.15 33.18 34.10
N LEU A 227 46.58 33.80 35.16
CA LEU A 227 45.13 33.93 35.29
C LEU A 227 44.51 34.72 34.13
N SER A 228 45.19 35.77 33.66
CA SER A 228 44.75 36.53 32.48
C SER A 228 44.75 35.69 31.20
N LYS A 229 45.82 34.89 30.97
CA LYS A 229 45.89 33.99 29.80
C LYS A 229 44.82 32.89 29.87
N ILE A 230 44.65 32.24 31.02
CA ILE A 230 43.58 31.24 31.24
C ILE A 230 42.19 31.85 30.99
N GLY A 231 41.92 33.06 31.49
CA GLY A 231 40.68 33.77 31.23
C GLY A 231 40.42 34.05 29.74
N ARG A 232 41.46 34.32 28.95
CA ARG A 232 41.34 34.47 27.48
C ARG A 232 41.00 33.14 26.80
N VAL A 233 41.70 32.05 27.15
CA VAL A 233 41.42 30.71 26.59
C VAL A 233 39.97 30.29 26.87
N ILE A 234 39.47 30.51 28.09
CA ILE A 234 38.06 30.23 28.45
C ILE A 234 37.09 31.05 27.59
N HIS A 235 37.38 32.34 27.36
CA HIS A 235 36.55 33.20 26.52
C HIS A 235 36.58 32.81 25.04
N GLU A 236 37.74 32.42 24.50
CA GLU A 236 37.87 31.91 23.13
C GLU A 236 37.08 30.61 22.92
N ILE A 237 37.08 29.70 23.91
CA ILE A 237 36.27 28.47 23.90
C ILE A 237 34.77 28.80 23.90
N ASP A 238 34.32 29.67 24.80
CA ASP A 238 32.91 30.10 24.90
C ASP A 238 32.41 30.72 23.59
N MET A 239 33.20 31.64 23.02
CA MET A 239 32.88 32.28 21.74
C MET A 239 32.86 31.29 20.56
N LEU A 240 33.74 30.27 20.56
CA LEU A 240 33.74 29.24 19.52
C LEU A 240 32.55 28.28 19.66
N MET A 241 32.24 27.85 20.89
CA MET A 241 31.11 26.97 21.18
C MET A 241 29.78 27.62 20.80
N SER A 242 29.57 28.87 21.24
CA SER A 242 28.31 29.58 21.06
C SER A 242 28.06 30.02 19.62
N ASN A 243 29.08 30.53 18.91
CA ASN A 243 28.89 31.16 17.59
C ASN A 243 29.22 30.27 16.39
N MET A 244 29.84 29.09 16.58
CA MET A 244 30.24 28.24 15.45
C MET A 244 29.94 26.76 15.68
N LEU A 245 30.36 26.17 16.80
CA LEU A 245 30.19 24.74 17.04
C LEU A 245 28.72 24.33 17.16
N THR A 246 27.91 25.19 17.80
CA THR A 246 26.46 24.97 17.94
C THR A 246 25.73 25.10 16.60
N GLU A 247 26.12 26.05 15.74
CA GLU A 247 25.57 26.19 14.38
C GLU A 247 25.91 24.96 13.52
N GLU A 248 27.19 24.56 13.46
CA GLU A 248 27.63 23.37 12.70
C GLU A 248 26.94 22.07 13.14
N LEU A 249 26.65 21.93 14.44
CA LEU A 249 25.89 20.79 14.96
C LEU A 249 24.42 20.82 14.51
N LEU A 250 23.79 21.99 14.45
CA LEU A 250 22.43 22.15 13.93
C LEU A 250 22.38 21.90 12.42
N ASP A 251 23.36 22.41 11.66
CA ASP A 251 23.51 22.15 10.23
C ASP A 251 23.77 20.67 9.94
N TRP A 252 24.53 19.97 10.78
CA TRP A 252 24.68 18.52 10.70
C TRP A 252 23.37 17.78 11.00
N LYS A 253 22.62 18.18 12.05
CA LYS A 253 21.30 17.60 12.34
C LYS A 253 20.32 17.80 11.18
N ARG A 254 20.31 18.97 10.53
CA ARG A 254 19.49 19.23 9.34
C ARG A 254 19.92 18.39 8.15
N ARG A 255 21.23 18.21 7.91
CA ARG A 255 21.75 17.28 6.89
C ARG A 255 21.33 15.84 7.17
N GLN A 256 21.40 15.36 8.42
CA GLN A 256 20.91 14.03 8.79
C GLN A 256 19.40 13.89 8.54
N GLN A 257 18.61 14.90 8.89
CA GLN A 257 17.17 14.93 8.68
C GLN A 257 16.79 14.78 7.20
N ILE A 258 17.50 15.51 6.32
CA ILE A 258 17.33 15.43 4.86
C ILE A 258 17.84 14.10 4.29
N ALA A 259 18.96 13.59 4.78
CA ALA A 259 19.46 12.27 4.38
C ALA A 259 18.50 11.13 4.77
N CYS A 260 17.81 11.25 5.91
CA CYS A 260 16.83 10.27 6.32
C CYS A 260 15.64 10.15 5.35
N ILE A 261 15.27 11.22 4.64
CA ILE A 261 14.25 11.18 3.57
C ILE A 261 14.82 10.88 2.18
N GLY A 262 16.05 10.37 2.10
CA GLY A 262 16.70 9.92 0.85
C GLY A 262 17.61 10.94 0.18
N GLY A 263 17.79 12.13 0.77
CA GLY A 263 18.78 13.10 0.29
C GLY A 263 20.23 12.64 0.49
N PRO A 264 21.21 13.36 -0.07
CA PRO A 264 22.62 13.03 0.11
C PRO A 264 23.06 13.19 1.57
N LEU A 265 23.67 12.14 2.14
CA LEU A 265 24.34 12.23 3.44
C LEU A 265 25.78 12.74 3.23
N HIS A 266 26.06 13.96 3.66
CA HIS A 266 27.43 14.45 3.74
C HIS A 266 28.10 13.96 5.02
N GLY A 267 29.36 13.54 4.89
CA GLY A 267 30.24 13.32 6.04
C GLY A 267 30.46 14.59 6.87
N GLY A 268 31.08 14.41 8.04
CA GLY A 268 31.42 15.51 8.96
C GLY A 268 31.21 15.20 10.43
N LEU A 269 30.56 14.08 10.77
CA LEU A 269 30.40 13.68 12.18
C LEU A 269 31.74 13.36 12.86
N ASP A 270 32.72 12.85 12.10
CA ASP A 270 34.08 12.61 12.57
C ASP A 270 34.87 13.93 12.77
N GLN A 271 34.66 14.93 11.92
CA GLN A 271 35.22 16.28 12.09
C GLN A 271 34.64 16.95 13.34
N LEU A 272 33.32 16.89 13.51
CA LEU A 272 32.66 17.32 14.74
C LEU A 272 33.17 16.56 15.96
N GLN A 273 33.31 15.23 15.90
CA GLN A 273 33.87 14.44 16.99
C GLN A 273 35.29 14.91 17.37
N ASN A 274 36.14 15.18 16.38
CA ASN A 274 37.47 15.72 16.63
C ASN A 274 37.40 17.11 17.29
N CYS A 275 36.59 18.03 16.76
CA CYS A 275 36.39 19.36 17.35
C CYS A 275 35.87 19.32 18.79
N PHE A 276 34.82 18.54 19.06
CA PHE A 276 34.25 18.35 20.40
C PHE A 276 35.26 17.70 21.37
N THR A 277 36.01 16.69 20.91
CA THR A 277 37.01 16.00 21.74
C THR A 277 38.18 16.92 22.10
N LEU A 278 38.76 17.63 21.13
CA LEU A 278 39.87 18.56 21.38
C LEU A 278 39.47 19.74 22.26
N LEU A 279 38.23 20.23 22.17
CA LEU A 279 37.70 21.26 23.08
C LEU A 279 37.45 20.71 24.49
N ALA A 280 36.95 19.48 24.62
CA ALA A 280 36.79 18.83 25.92
C ALA A 280 38.14 18.61 26.61
N GLU A 281 39.14 18.10 25.88
CA GLU A 281 40.53 17.99 26.35
C GLU A 281 41.07 19.36 26.83
N SER A 282 40.88 20.41 26.03
CA SER A 282 41.34 21.77 26.38
C SER A 282 40.67 22.32 27.64
N LEU A 283 39.36 22.11 27.80
CA LEU A 283 38.62 22.50 29.01
C LEU A 283 39.05 21.69 30.25
N PHE A 284 39.26 20.37 30.12
CA PHE A 284 39.79 19.56 31.22
C PHE A 284 41.22 19.94 31.58
N GLN A 285 42.05 20.32 30.60
CA GLN A 285 43.40 20.81 30.84
C GLN A 285 43.39 22.15 31.60
N VAL A 286 42.57 23.12 31.17
CA VAL A 286 42.38 24.39 31.90
C VAL A 286 41.80 24.16 33.29
N ARG A 287 40.89 23.19 33.47
CA ARG A 287 40.41 22.80 34.80
C ARG A 287 41.53 22.30 35.70
N ARG A 288 42.39 21.40 35.21
CA ARG A 288 43.57 20.90 35.95
C ARG A 288 44.55 22.02 36.30
N GLN A 289 44.74 23.01 35.42
CA GLN A 289 45.54 24.21 35.69
C GLN A 289 44.95 25.02 36.86
N LEU A 290 43.62 25.23 36.88
CA LEU A 290 42.93 25.92 37.98
C LEU A 290 42.93 25.12 39.29
N GLU A 291 42.92 23.78 39.24
CA GLU A 291 43.13 22.91 40.40
C GLU A 291 44.58 22.99 40.91
N LYS A 292 45.57 23.04 40.01
CA LYS A 292 46.98 23.17 40.37
C LYS A 292 47.34 24.54 40.98
N LEU A 293 46.72 25.62 40.49
CA LEU A 293 46.85 26.95 41.10
C LEU A 293 46.29 27.00 42.54
N ASP A 294 45.34 26.13 42.89
CA ASP A 294 44.84 25.96 44.26
C ASP A 294 45.87 25.27 45.16
N GLU A 295 46.52 24.23 44.65
CA GLU A 295 47.62 23.57 45.36
C GLU A 295 48.74 24.57 45.66
N LEU A 296 49.12 25.39 44.66
CA LEU A 296 50.11 26.44 44.82
C LEU A 296 49.65 27.54 45.80
N LEU A 297 48.35 27.85 45.87
CA LEU A 297 47.79 28.73 46.90
C LEU A 297 48.03 28.17 48.31
N THR A 298 47.77 26.88 48.54
CA THR A 298 47.95 26.27 49.87
C THR A 298 49.41 26.26 50.34
N ARG A 299 50.37 26.29 49.41
CA ARG A 299 51.80 26.39 49.70
C ARG A 299 52.26 27.84 49.96
N LEU A 300 51.71 28.82 49.24
CA LEU A 300 52.08 30.24 49.37
C LEU A 300 50.92 31.17 48.97
N THR A 301 50.55 32.08 49.87
CA THR A 301 49.60 33.17 49.60
C THR A 301 49.99 34.43 50.38
N TYR A 302 49.41 35.58 50.02
CA TYR A 302 49.73 36.89 50.54
C TYR A 302 48.54 37.85 50.37
N ASP A 303 48.57 39.01 51.04
CA ASP A 303 47.51 40.01 50.90
C ASP A 303 47.49 40.60 49.48
N GLY A 304 46.32 40.60 48.85
CA GLY A 304 46.15 40.99 47.44
C GLY A 304 46.51 39.92 46.38
N ASP A 305 46.72 38.66 46.78
CA ASP A 305 46.91 37.52 45.87
C ASP A 305 45.72 37.38 44.90
N PRO A 306 45.94 37.30 43.56
CA PRO A 306 44.86 37.21 42.58
C PRO A 306 44.16 35.84 42.55
N ILE A 307 44.81 34.76 43.01
CA ILE A 307 44.29 33.39 42.87
C ILE A 307 42.95 33.20 43.62
N PRO A 308 42.80 33.54 44.92
CA PRO A 308 41.55 33.34 45.66
C PRO A 308 40.36 34.07 45.04
N VAL A 309 40.61 35.22 44.41
CA VAL A 309 39.56 36.11 43.90
C VAL A 309 39.08 35.67 42.51
N GLN A 310 40.01 35.31 41.61
CA GLN A 310 39.68 35.05 40.20
C GLN A 310 39.42 33.57 39.91
N ARG A 311 40.17 32.65 40.55
CA ARG A 311 40.08 31.20 40.27
C ARG A 311 38.66 30.65 40.41
N PRO A 312 37.86 30.95 41.46
CA PRO A 312 36.52 30.37 41.60
C PRO A 312 35.60 30.71 40.42
N GLN A 313 35.64 31.96 39.95
CA GLN A 313 34.84 32.43 38.81
C GLN A 313 35.27 31.77 37.48
N LEU A 314 36.57 31.53 37.31
CA LEU A 314 37.09 30.82 36.12
C LEU A 314 36.70 29.34 36.16
N LEU A 315 36.77 28.69 37.33
CA LEU A 315 36.41 27.28 37.51
C LEU A 315 34.90 27.04 37.28
N GLU A 316 34.05 27.93 37.77
CA GLU A 316 32.60 27.89 37.52
C GLU A 316 32.28 27.98 36.01
N LYS A 317 32.90 28.92 35.30
CA LYS A 317 32.78 29.04 33.83
C LYS A 317 33.24 27.79 33.09
N VAL A 318 34.38 27.22 33.47
CA VAL A 318 34.89 25.97 32.85
C VAL A 318 33.92 24.81 33.07
N ASN A 319 33.33 24.68 34.27
CA ASN A 319 32.36 23.64 34.56
C ASN A 319 31.05 23.82 33.78
N PHE A 320 30.59 25.07 33.60
CA PHE A 320 29.43 25.39 32.76
C PHE A 320 29.68 25.07 31.28
N LEU A 321 30.85 25.43 30.75
CA LEU A 321 31.26 25.10 29.37
C LEU A 321 31.37 23.59 29.15
N LEU A 322 31.98 22.85 30.10
CA LEU A 322 32.02 21.39 30.06
C LEU A 322 30.61 20.78 30.04
N TYR A 323 29.71 21.23 30.93
CA TYR A 323 28.32 20.77 30.95
C TYR A 323 27.61 20.96 29.61
N ASN A 324 27.71 22.16 29.01
CA ASN A 324 27.11 22.46 27.72
C ASN A 324 27.73 21.66 26.57
N LEU A 325 29.07 21.48 26.57
CA LEU A 325 29.78 20.72 25.54
C LEU A 325 29.35 19.24 25.58
N PHE A 326 29.31 18.63 26.77
CA PHE A 326 28.84 17.26 26.95
C PHE A 326 27.37 17.11 26.53
N ARG A 327 26.48 18.02 26.97
CA ARG A 327 25.06 18.02 26.59
C ARG A 327 24.86 18.08 25.08
N ASN A 328 25.60 18.93 24.37
CA ASN A 328 25.50 19.06 22.92
C ASN A 328 26.17 17.89 22.17
N SER A 329 27.12 17.19 22.79
CA SER A 329 27.85 16.07 22.17
C SER A 329 27.06 14.76 22.06
N PHE A 330 25.93 14.61 22.76
CA PHE A 330 25.15 13.37 22.78
C PHE A 330 24.06 13.37 21.69
N VAL A 331 24.28 12.59 20.63
CA VAL A 331 23.45 12.62 19.42
C VAL A 331 23.00 11.24 18.97
N VAL A 332 21.87 11.20 18.26
CA VAL A 332 21.44 10.04 17.48
C VAL A 332 22.24 10.03 16.18
N GLU A 333 23.10 9.03 15.97
CA GLU A 333 23.90 8.86 14.74
C GLU A 333 23.08 8.19 13.63
N ARG A 334 22.29 7.16 13.99
CA ARG A 334 21.38 6.45 13.09
C ARG A 334 19.98 6.46 13.70
N GLN A 335 19.06 7.18 13.04
CA GLN A 335 17.66 7.31 13.44
C GLN A 335 16.93 5.95 13.45
N PRO A 336 15.82 5.81 14.19
CA PRO A 336 15.07 4.55 14.31
C PRO A 336 14.71 3.94 12.97
N CYS A 337 15.07 2.68 12.73
CA CYS A 337 14.84 2.02 11.44
C CYS A 337 14.56 0.52 11.61
N MET A 338 13.61 -0.02 10.85
CA MET A 338 13.35 -1.46 10.81
C MET A 338 14.32 -2.15 9.84
N PRO A 339 15.08 -3.19 10.24
CA PRO A 339 15.96 -3.94 9.34
C PRO A 339 15.26 -4.56 8.12
N THR A 340 13.95 -4.82 8.21
CA THR A 340 13.12 -5.31 7.10
C THR A 340 12.77 -4.23 6.06
N HIS A 341 12.88 -2.94 6.42
CA HIS A 341 12.54 -1.79 5.58
C HIS A 341 13.57 -0.66 5.70
N PRO A 342 14.86 -0.90 5.36
CA PRO A 342 15.95 0.05 5.59
C PRO A 342 15.79 1.39 4.85
N GLN A 343 15.04 1.40 3.75
CA GLN A 343 14.74 2.61 2.95
C GLN A 343 13.58 3.47 3.51
N ARG A 344 13.07 3.16 4.70
CA ARG A 344 11.93 3.84 5.35
C ARG A 344 12.20 4.06 6.86
N PRO A 345 13.22 4.85 7.23
CA PRO A 345 13.49 5.19 8.63
C PRO A 345 12.32 5.97 9.26
N MET A 346 12.29 6.04 10.59
CA MET A 346 11.25 6.67 11.43
C MET A 346 9.82 6.10 11.29
N VAL A 347 9.55 5.18 10.36
CA VAL A 347 8.31 4.40 10.37
C VAL A 347 8.57 3.08 11.07
N LEU A 348 7.84 2.80 12.15
CA LEU A 348 8.03 1.63 13.00
C LEU A 348 6.75 0.81 13.08
N LYS A 349 6.82 -0.48 12.76
CA LYS A 349 5.69 -1.40 12.89
C LYS A 349 5.67 -2.05 14.27
N THR A 350 4.50 -2.09 14.90
CA THR A 350 4.29 -2.81 16.18
C THR A 350 4.72 -4.27 16.08
N LEU A 351 5.29 -4.78 17.17
CA LEU A 351 5.84 -6.15 17.28
C LEU A 351 7.05 -6.45 16.35
N ILE A 352 7.49 -5.52 15.49
CA ILE A 352 8.73 -5.64 14.71
C ILE A 352 9.87 -4.95 15.46
N GLN A 353 11.04 -5.60 15.46
CA GLN A 353 12.25 -5.05 16.06
C GLN A 353 12.87 -3.96 15.18
N PHE A 354 13.35 -2.89 15.81
CA PHE A 354 14.05 -1.80 15.13
C PHE A 354 15.43 -1.52 15.74
N THR A 355 16.27 -0.85 14.94
CA THR A 355 17.62 -0.44 15.29
C THR A 355 17.71 1.08 15.52
N VAL A 356 18.54 1.50 16.46
CA VAL A 356 18.95 2.91 16.68
C VAL A 356 20.43 2.91 17.06
N LYS A 357 21.21 3.86 16.53
CA LYS A 357 22.59 4.09 16.97
C LYS A 357 22.76 5.50 17.54
N LEU A 358 23.31 5.58 18.75
CA LEU A 358 23.70 6.83 19.42
C LEU A 358 25.22 6.96 19.42
N ARG A 359 25.71 8.19 19.45
CA ARG A 359 27.14 8.51 19.52
C ARG A 359 27.38 9.67 20.47
N LEU A 360 28.48 9.60 21.22
CA LEU A 360 29.02 10.74 21.96
C LEU A 360 30.16 11.35 21.14
N LEU A 361 30.04 12.64 20.80
CA LEU A 361 31.06 13.35 20.02
C LEU A 361 32.32 13.69 20.83
N ILE A 362 32.29 13.47 22.15
CA ILE A 362 33.48 13.54 23.01
C ILE A 362 34.05 12.12 23.15
N LYS A 363 35.20 11.88 22.50
CA LYS A 363 35.89 10.60 22.47
C LYS A 363 37.01 10.56 23.53
N LEU A 364 36.64 10.29 24.78
CA LEU A 364 37.60 10.07 25.86
C LEU A 364 37.72 8.56 26.17
N PRO A 365 38.92 7.95 26.15
CA PRO A 365 39.11 6.52 26.44
C PRO A 365 38.57 6.10 27.81
N GLU A 366 38.60 6.99 28.80
CA GLU A 366 38.10 6.75 30.16
C GLU A 366 36.61 6.43 30.20
N LEU A 367 35.82 6.87 29.21
CA LEU A 367 34.36 6.68 29.17
C LEU A 367 33.91 5.31 28.63
N ASN A 368 34.83 4.52 28.08
CA ASN A 368 34.51 3.24 27.46
C ASN A 368 33.86 2.28 28.48
N TYR A 369 32.70 1.73 28.14
CA TYR A 369 31.82 0.92 29.01
C TYR A 369 31.28 1.58 30.30
N GLN A 370 31.68 2.81 30.64
CA GLN A 370 31.17 3.51 31.84
C GLN A 370 29.78 4.11 31.63
N ILE A 371 29.48 4.61 30.43
CA ILE A 371 28.20 5.26 30.11
C ILE A 371 27.14 4.20 29.81
N ARG A 372 26.08 4.14 30.63
CA ARG A 372 24.91 3.28 30.39
C ARG A 372 23.72 4.11 29.93
N VAL A 373 23.29 3.91 28.68
CA VAL A 373 22.15 4.62 28.10
C VAL A 373 20.87 3.80 28.28
N LYS A 374 19.79 4.48 28.67
CA LYS A 374 18.42 3.96 28.78
C LYS A 374 17.56 4.58 27.67
N ALA A 375 16.77 3.75 26.97
CA ALA A 375 15.84 4.17 25.93
C ALA A 375 14.38 4.07 26.44
N THR A 376 13.57 5.09 26.15
CA THR A 376 12.12 5.16 26.44
C THR A 376 11.37 5.74 25.25
N ILE A 377 10.07 5.48 25.12
CA ILE A 377 9.21 6.07 24.07
C ILE A 377 8.05 6.79 24.74
N ASP A 378 7.94 8.12 24.58
CA ASP A 378 6.96 8.97 25.26
C ASP A 378 6.79 8.66 26.78
N LYS A 379 7.91 8.35 27.46
CA LYS A 379 8.01 7.91 28.87
C LYS A 379 7.47 6.50 29.18
N PHE A 380 6.98 5.75 28.20
CA PHE A 380 6.71 4.32 28.29
C PHE A 380 7.97 3.47 28.07
N VAL A 381 7.92 2.22 28.55
CA VAL A 381 9.03 1.26 28.47
C VAL A 381 8.96 0.46 27.16
N LEU A 382 10.02 0.54 26.36
CA LEU A 382 10.21 -0.30 25.17
C LEU A 382 10.53 -1.74 25.56
N CYS A 383 10.00 -2.72 24.81
CA CYS A 383 10.40 -4.10 25.00
C CYS A 383 11.76 -4.41 24.37
N GLY A 384 12.46 -5.37 24.96
CA GLY A 384 13.85 -5.73 24.61
C GLY A 384 14.89 -5.09 25.53
N THR A 385 16.13 -5.01 25.05
CA THR A 385 17.27 -4.44 25.79
C THR A 385 17.21 -2.91 25.80
N HIS A 386 16.35 -2.34 26.64
CA HIS A 386 16.15 -0.89 26.77
C HIS A 386 17.27 -0.17 27.55
N VAL A 387 18.26 -0.88 28.10
CA VAL A 387 19.49 -0.29 28.65
C VAL A 387 20.71 -0.97 28.02
N LYS A 388 21.68 -0.18 27.53
CA LYS A 388 22.93 -0.68 26.96
C LYS A 388 24.10 0.27 27.25
N ALA A 389 25.29 -0.28 27.46
CA ALA A 389 26.51 0.51 27.66
C ALA A 389 27.09 0.99 26.32
N MET A 390 27.70 2.18 26.32
CA MET A 390 28.52 2.64 25.18
C MET A 390 29.85 1.90 25.13
N ASN A 391 30.29 1.58 23.92
CA ASN A 391 31.58 0.95 23.63
C ASN A 391 32.32 1.76 22.55
N MET A 392 33.62 1.53 22.42
CA MET A 392 34.37 1.98 21.24
C MET A 392 34.10 1.03 20.07
N ASP A 393 33.73 1.59 18.91
CA ASP A 393 33.61 0.84 17.65
C ASP A 393 35.00 0.58 17.03
N GLU A 394 35.17 -0.55 16.34
CA GLU A 394 36.42 -0.96 15.64
C GLU A 394 36.69 -0.19 14.31
N SER A 395 36.00 0.92 14.07
CA SER A 395 36.19 1.73 12.86
C SER A 395 37.55 2.44 12.84
N ALA A 396 38.04 2.80 11.65
CA ALA A 396 39.39 3.38 11.47
C ALA A 396 39.68 4.61 12.35
N ASN A 397 38.65 5.41 12.67
CA ASN A 397 38.74 6.56 13.57
C ASN A 397 38.29 6.27 15.01
N GLY A 398 37.61 5.15 15.28
CA GLY A 398 37.05 4.73 16.56
C GLY A 398 36.04 5.70 17.20
N SER A 399 34.78 5.31 17.28
CA SER A 399 33.69 6.14 17.88
C SER A 399 33.18 5.58 19.19
N LEU A 400 32.90 6.43 20.18
CA LEU A 400 32.17 6.04 21.39
C LEU A 400 30.68 6.04 21.09
N SER A 401 30.09 4.86 20.92
CA SER A 401 28.74 4.69 20.40
C SER A 401 27.96 3.63 21.18
N VAL A 402 26.63 3.59 20.97
CA VAL A 402 25.80 2.46 21.39
C VAL A 402 24.72 2.18 20.36
N GLU A 403 24.67 0.94 19.87
CA GLU A 403 23.61 0.48 18.95
C GLU A 403 22.62 -0.43 19.66
N PHE A 404 21.35 -0.02 19.70
CA PHE A 404 20.22 -0.85 20.09
C PHE A 404 19.72 -1.58 18.84
N ARG A 405 19.58 -2.92 18.89
CA ARG A 405 19.15 -3.74 17.73
C ARG A 405 17.82 -4.47 17.88
N HIS A 406 17.28 -4.56 19.10
CA HIS A 406 16.12 -5.40 19.44
C HIS A 406 15.06 -4.63 20.23
N LEU A 407 14.80 -3.36 19.87
CA LEU A 407 13.73 -2.58 20.51
C LEU A 407 12.38 -2.88 19.83
N GLY A 408 11.34 -3.11 20.64
CA GLY A 408 10.00 -3.49 20.18
C GLY A 408 8.89 -2.59 20.76
N PRO A 409 8.15 -1.84 19.92
CA PRO A 409 7.07 -0.96 20.37
C PRO A 409 5.73 -1.70 20.51
N HIS A 410 4.93 -1.28 21.50
CA HIS A 410 3.67 -1.93 21.92
C HIS A 410 2.40 -1.10 21.65
N MET A 411 2.53 0.15 21.19
CA MET A 411 1.41 1.08 20.99
C MET A 411 1.08 1.24 19.51
N VAL A 412 -0.22 1.34 19.20
CA VAL A 412 -0.76 1.58 17.85
C VAL A 412 -1.43 2.95 17.84
N THR A 413 -0.87 3.88 17.08
CA THR A 413 -1.27 5.29 17.03
C THR A 413 -0.79 5.86 15.69
N GLU A 414 -1.65 6.53 14.93
CA GLU A 414 -1.26 7.19 13.67
C GLU A 414 -0.59 8.57 13.90
N GLU A 415 -0.18 8.83 15.15
CA GLU A 415 0.42 10.07 15.62
C GLU A 415 1.96 10.03 15.56
N LEU A 416 2.58 11.16 15.88
CA LEU A 416 4.03 11.29 15.99
C LEU A 416 4.48 11.04 17.43
N HIS A 417 5.47 10.16 17.60
CA HIS A 417 6.05 9.77 18.89
C HIS A 417 7.54 10.11 18.92
N SER A 418 8.16 10.24 20.10
CA SER A 418 9.61 10.41 20.21
C SER A 418 10.25 9.35 21.11
N ILE A 419 11.43 8.88 20.71
CA ILE A 419 12.24 7.96 21.51
C ILE A 419 13.30 8.78 22.22
N SER A 420 13.19 8.89 23.54
CA SER A 420 14.15 9.58 24.41
C SER A 420 15.22 8.63 24.90
N PHE A 421 16.44 9.13 24.96
CA PHE A 421 17.62 8.42 25.44
C PHE A 421 18.24 9.19 26.60
N GLU A 422 18.28 8.56 27.77
CA GLU A 422 18.76 9.13 29.03
C GLU A 422 20.08 8.44 29.43
N THR A 423 21.06 9.20 29.90
CA THR A 423 22.26 8.65 30.54
C THR A 423 22.89 9.63 31.53
N GLN A 424 23.83 9.14 32.33
CA GLN A 424 24.59 9.93 33.30
C GLN A 424 26.08 9.64 33.12
N VAL A 425 26.88 10.70 33.11
CA VAL A 425 28.34 10.65 33.00
C VAL A 425 28.95 11.17 34.29
N CYS A 426 29.82 10.36 34.91
CA CYS A 426 30.57 10.73 36.10
C CYS A 426 32.07 10.75 35.76
N LEU A 427 32.66 11.94 35.65
CA LEU A 427 34.08 12.14 35.31
C LEU A 427 34.70 13.21 36.19
N TYR A 428 35.88 12.95 36.76
CA TYR A 428 36.68 13.95 37.48
C TYR A 428 35.88 14.75 38.55
N GLY A 429 34.94 14.08 39.25
CA GLY A 429 34.06 14.69 40.25
C GLY A 429 32.84 15.46 39.70
N LEU A 430 32.72 15.61 38.37
CA LEU A 430 31.51 16.13 37.72
C LEU A 430 30.52 14.99 37.48
N THR A 431 29.23 15.26 37.73
CA THR A 431 28.10 14.40 37.36
C THR A 431 27.24 15.16 36.37
N ILE A 432 27.14 14.65 35.13
CA ILE A 432 26.44 15.28 34.02
C ILE A 432 25.33 14.34 33.55
N ASN A 433 24.08 14.79 33.63
CA ASN A 433 22.95 14.09 33.04
C ASN A 433 22.84 14.48 31.56
N LEU A 434 22.71 13.49 30.68
CA LEU A 434 22.60 13.67 29.24
C LEU A 434 21.27 13.09 28.76
N GLU A 435 20.55 13.87 27.96
CA GLU A 435 19.31 13.48 27.32
C GLU A 435 19.36 13.88 25.85
N THR A 436 18.92 12.99 24.96
CA THR A 436 18.77 13.26 23.53
C THR A 436 17.58 12.47 22.99
N SER A 437 16.91 12.95 21.96
CA SER A 437 15.72 12.30 21.39
C SER A 437 15.89 11.98 19.92
N SER A 438 15.19 10.95 19.42
CA SER A 438 15.06 10.72 17.99
C SER A 438 14.27 11.85 17.32
N LEU A 439 14.38 11.93 15.99
CA LEU A 439 13.33 12.58 15.20
C LEU A 439 11.99 11.87 15.42
N PRO A 440 10.84 12.53 15.19
CA PRO A 440 9.54 11.93 15.44
C PRO A 440 9.29 10.71 14.56
N VAL A 441 8.73 9.65 15.17
CA VAL A 441 8.45 8.36 14.53
C VAL A 441 6.95 8.14 14.38
N VAL A 442 6.54 7.47 13.31
CA VAL A 442 5.15 7.05 13.08
C VAL A 442 4.99 5.57 13.38
N MET A 443 4.00 5.23 14.20
CA MET A 443 3.70 3.86 14.60
C MET A 443 2.64 3.23 13.67
N ILE A 444 2.94 2.08 13.06
CA ILE A 444 1.99 1.37 12.19
C ILE A 444 1.63 -0.03 12.72
N SER A 445 0.39 -0.45 12.47
CA SER A 445 -0.09 -1.81 12.77
C SER A 445 0.13 -2.76 11.59
N ASN A 446 -0.09 -2.27 10.37
CA ASN A 446 -0.06 -3.05 9.14
C ASN A 446 0.89 -2.42 8.11
N VAL A 447 1.53 -3.25 7.28
CA VAL A 447 2.42 -2.81 6.20
C VAL A 447 1.64 -1.99 5.14
N SER A 448 0.33 -2.18 5.02
CA SER A 448 -0.54 -1.32 4.19
C SER A 448 -0.55 0.16 4.60
N GLN A 449 -0.22 0.50 5.86
CA GLN A 449 -0.11 1.88 6.32
C GLN A 449 1.27 2.50 6.00
N LEU A 450 2.28 1.69 5.63
CA LEU A 450 3.66 2.13 5.38
C LEU A 450 3.76 3.28 4.33
N PRO A 451 3.01 3.28 3.21
CA PRO A 451 3.06 4.39 2.25
C PRO A 451 2.63 5.72 2.87
N ASN A 452 1.51 5.75 3.59
CA ASN A 452 0.96 6.96 4.18
C ASN A 452 1.81 7.45 5.37
N ALA A 453 2.29 6.52 6.21
CA ALA A 453 3.23 6.85 7.28
C ALA A 453 4.54 7.46 6.74
N TRP A 454 5.04 6.96 5.61
CA TRP A 454 6.22 7.54 4.96
C TRP A 454 5.96 8.93 4.37
N ALA A 455 4.76 9.20 3.83
CA ALA A 455 4.37 10.55 3.43
C ALA A 455 4.41 11.54 4.60
N SER A 456 3.95 11.13 5.79
CA SER A 456 4.01 11.94 7.00
C SER A 456 5.45 12.25 7.39
N ILE A 457 6.33 11.24 7.36
CA ILE A 457 7.77 11.41 7.63
C ILE A 457 8.45 12.33 6.61
N ILE A 458 8.11 12.22 5.31
CA ILE A 458 8.57 13.15 4.28
C ILE A 458 8.14 14.59 4.59
N TRP A 459 6.85 14.80 4.86
CA TRP A 459 6.30 16.16 5.03
C TRP A 459 6.82 16.85 6.28
N TYR A 460 6.95 16.10 7.39
CA TYR A 460 7.57 16.58 8.63
C TYR A 460 9.01 17.04 8.37
N ASN A 461 9.84 16.15 7.83
CA ASN A 461 11.27 16.40 7.69
C ASN A 461 11.61 17.41 6.60
N LEU A 462 10.74 17.58 5.60
CA LEU A 462 10.85 18.67 4.64
C LEU A 462 10.56 20.03 5.31
N SER A 463 9.42 20.14 6.00
CA SER A 463 8.80 21.43 6.34
C SER A 463 9.19 22.01 7.71
N THR A 464 9.82 21.24 8.61
CA THR A 464 10.29 21.76 9.91
C THR A 464 11.72 21.35 10.25
N ASN A 465 12.43 22.28 10.90
CA ASN A 465 13.73 22.06 11.53
C ASN A 465 13.61 21.73 13.04
N ASP A 466 12.41 21.85 13.62
CA ASP A 466 12.14 21.49 15.02
C ASP A 466 12.08 19.96 15.14
N PRO A 467 12.92 19.32 15.98
CA PRO A 467 12.91 17.87 16.17
C PRO A 467 11.81 17.35 17.12
N GLN A 468 11.02 18.20 17.80
CA GLN A 468 10.10 17.77 18.87
C GLN A 468 8.62 18.18 18.71
N ASN A 469 8.20 18.72 17.55
CA ASN A 469 6.80 19.09 17.31
C ASN A 469 5.89 17.87 17.02
N LEU A 470 5.57 17.06 18.02
CA LEU A 470 4.67 15.92 17.88
C LEU A 470 3.25 16.31 17.40
N SER A 471 2.83 17.54 17.70
CA SER A 471 1.55 18.14 17.27
C SER A 471 1.50 18.65 15.82
N PHE A 472 2.55 18.42 15.03
CA PHE A 472 2.73 19.03 13.69
C PHE A 472 1.52 18.86 12.74
N PHE A 473 0.85 17.71 12.75
CA PHE A 473 -0.28 17.45 11.84
C PHE A 473 -1.61 18.11 12.26
N ASN A 474 -1.67 18.79 13.41
CA ASN A 474 -2.83 19.60 13.80
C ASN A 474 -2.97 20.86 12.93
N ASN A 475 -1.86 21.42 12.46
CA ASN A 475 -1.83 22.54 11.51
C ASN A 475 -0.57 22.43 10.62
N PRO A 476 -0.55 21.50 9.65
CA PRO A 476 0.64 21.19 8.88
C PRO A 476 0.99 22.37 7.95
N PRO A 477 2.22 22.91 8.02
CA PRO A 477 2.65 23.99 7.13
C PRO A 477 2.62 23.53 5.67
N ALA A 478 2.44 24.51 4.78
CA ALA A 478 2.64 24.29 3.35
C ALA A 478 4.14 24.12 3.04
N ALA A 479 4.44 23.34 2.01
CA ALA A 479 5.79 23.11 1.53
C ALA A 479 5.98 23.76 0.16
N THR A 480 7.16 24.37 -0.07
CA THR A 480 7.52 24.94 -1.36
C THR A 480 7.67 23.83 -2.39
N LEU A 481 6.96 23.93 -3.52
CA LEU A 481 6.91 22.87 -4.53
C LEU A 481 8.28 22.49 -5.08
N SER A 482 9.18 23.47 -5.27
CA SER A 482 10.55 23.23 -5.74
C SER A 482 11.36 22.31 -4.82
N GLN A 483 11.22 22.45 -3.50
CA GLN A 483 11.86 21.58 -2.50
C GLN A 483 11.20 20.20 -2.44
N LEU A 484 9.87 20.14 -2.59
CA LEU A 484 9.14 18.86 -2.62
C LEU A 484 9.52 18.02 -3.85
N LEU A 485 9.60 18.64 -5.04
CA LEU A 485 10.01 17.97 -6.28
C LEU A 485 11.42 17.37 -6.20
N GLU A 486 12.35 18.06 -5.54
CA GLU A 486 13.68 17.55 -5.22
C GLU A 486 13.61 16.31 -4.31
N VAL A 487 12.84 16.37 -3.22
CA VAL A 487 12.59 15.21 -2.34
C VAL A 487 11.91 14.05 -3.07
N LEU A 488 11.00 14.32 -4.01
CA LEU A 488 10.42 13.29 -4.87
C LEU A 488 11.50 12.63 -5.74
N SER A 489 12.40 13.41 -6.36
CA SER A 489 13.54 12.85 -7.11
C SER A 489 14.41 11.94 -6.23
N TRP A 490 14.65 12.33 -4.97
CA TRP A 490 15.35 11.51 -3.98
C TRP A 490 14.62 10.21 -3.61
N GLN A 491 13.27 10.17 -3.64
CA GLN A 491 12.54 8.90 -3.47
C GLN A 491 12.87 7.93 -4.61
N PHE A 492 13.04 8.43 -5.84
CA PHE A 492 13.40 7.58 -6.98
C PHE A 492 14.88 7.16 -6.93
N SER A 493 15.83 8.08 -6.67
CA SER A 493 17.25 7.71 -6.60
C SER A 493 17.58 6.74 -5.46
N SER A 494 17.00 6.94 -4.26
CA SER A 494 17.25 6.08 -3.09
C SER A 494 16.50 4.74 -3.14
N TYR A 495 15.30 4.70 -3.71
CA TYR A 495 14.46 3.48 -3.73
C TYR A 495 14.66 2.61 -4.97
N VAL A 496 14.85 3.23 -6.15
CA VAL A 496 14.96 2.57 -7.47
C VAL A 496 16.17 3.03 -8.29
N GLY A 497 17.09 3.78 -7.67
CA GLY A 497 18.43 3.99 -8.20
C GLY A 497 18.65 5.21 -9.08
N ARG A 498 17.79 5.41 -10.07
CA ARG A 498 17.81 6.61 -10.92
C ARG A 498 16.77 7.60 -10.41
N GLY A 499 17.17 8.85 -10.20
CA GLY A 499 16.26 9.95 -9.85
C GLY A 499 15.34 10.37 -11.01
N LEU A 500 14.63 11.49 -10.81
CA LEU A 500 13.78 12.12 -11.81
C LEU A 500 14.51 13.24 -12.54
N ASN A 501 14.31 13.32 -13.86
CA ASN A 501 14.84 14.42 -14.69
C ASN A 501 13.89 15.64 -14.70
N SER A 502 14.36 16.77 -15.25
CA SER A 502 13.59 18.01 -15.30
C SER A 502 12.23 17.87 -16.01
N GLU A 503 12.13 17.07 -17.07
CA GLU A 503 10.88 16.85 -17.79
C GLU A 503 9.85 16.07 -16.95
N GLN A 504 10.31 15.05 -16.24
CA GLN A 504 9.49 14.23 -15.34
C GLN A 504 9.01 15.07 -14.14
N LEU A 505 9.90 15.89 -13.57
CA LEU A 505 9.56 16.80 -12.47
C LEU A 505 8.54 17.86 -12.90
N ASN A 506 8.67 18.44 -14.10
CA ASN A 506 7.70 19.40 -14.63
C ASN A 506 6.31 18.76 -14.78
N MET A 507 6.21 17.52 -15.29
CA MET A 507 4.93 16.82 -15.40
C MET A 507 4.29 16.55 -14.02
N LEU A 508 5.08 16.18 -13.01
CA LEU A 508 4.59 16.04 -11.64
C LEU A 508 4.15 17.39 -11.03
N ALA A 509 4.84 18.48 -11.34
CA ALA A 509 4.49 19.83 -10.92
C ALA A 509 3.15 20.29 -11.53
N GLU A 510 2.97 20.12 -12.85
CA GLU A 510 1.70 20.36 -13.56
C GLU A 510 0.56 19.55 -12.93
N LYS A 511 0.82 18.29 -12.57
CA LYS A 511 -0.16 17.39 -11.93
C LYS A 511 -0.58 17.82 -10.52
N LEU A 512 0.28 18.55 -9.80
CA LEU A 512 0.03 19.06 -8.44
C LEU A 512 -0.57 20.48 -8.42
N MET A 513 -0.16 21.35 -9.35
CA MET A 513 -0.64 22.74 -9.43
C MET A 513 -1.88 22.93 -10.30
N GLY A 514 -2.06 22.08 -11.32
CA GLY A 514 -2.87 22.41 -12.49
C GLY A 514 -2.14 23.37 -13.44
N GLN A 515 -2.88 23.98 -14.37
CA GLN A 515 -2.37 24.77 -15.50
C GLN A 515 -1.87 26.19 -15.11
N GLN A 516 -1.14 26.31 -14.00
CA GLN A 516 -0.59 27.56 -13.45
C GLN A 516 0.92 27.69 -13.73
N VAL A 517 1.39 28.92 -13.95
CA VAL A 517 2.60 29.18 -14.78
C VAL A 517 3.91 29.38 -13.98
N SER A 518 3.87 29.56 -12.66
CA SER A 518 5.06 29.85 -11.84
C SER A 518 5.44 28.71 -10.90
N TYR A 519 6.65 28.16 -11.07
CA TYR A 519 7.14 26.97 -10.36
C TYR A 519 7.83 27.26 -9.02
N SER A 520 8.44 28.44 -8.85
CA SER A 520 9.47 28.67 -7.81
C SER A 520 8.89 28.81 -6.40
N ASP A 521 7.77 29.54 -6.27
CA ASP A 521 7.23 30.00 -4.99
C ASP A 521 5.88 29.35 -4.61
N TYR A 522 5.39 28.39 -5.40
CA TYR A 522 4.10 27.75 -5.14
C TYR A 522 4.15 26.93 -3.84
N GLN A 523 3.21 27.23 -2.94
CA GLN A 523 3.05 26.55 -1.65
C GLN A 523 2.00 25.44 -1.79
N LEU A 524 2.43 24.18 -1.63
CA LEU A 524 1.55 23.01 -1.66
C LEU A 524 1.08 22.66 -0.25
N SER A 525 -0.21 22.38 -0.07
CA SER A 525 -0.75 21.91 1.21
C SER A 525 -0.56 20.40 1.39
N TRP A 526 -0.43 19.95 2.65
CA TRP A 526 -0.42 18.53 3.02
C TRP A 526 -1.65 17.78 2.49
N ALA A 527 -2.81 18.44 2.48
CA ALA A 527 -4.06 17.87 2.01
C ALA A 527 -3.95 17.44 0.53
N LYS A 528 -3.53 18.34 -0.37
CA LYS A 528 -3.31 18.04 -1.80
C LYS A 528 -2.31 16.90 -2.05
N PHE A 529 -1.31 16.74 -1.19
CA PHE A 529 -0.26 15.74 -1.36
C PHE A 529 -0.72 14.32 -0.97
N CYS A 530 -1.43 14.18 0.16
CA CYS A 530 -1.69 12.86 0.76
C CYS A 530 -3.15 12.58 1.17
N LYS A 531 -4.02 13.60 1.36
CA LYS A 531 -5.43 13.39 1.78
C LYS A 531 -6.47 13.58 0.67
N GLU A 532 -6.26 14.53 -0.24
CA GLU A 532 -7.18 14.82 -1.33
C GLU A 532 -7.02 13.81 -2.47
N HIS A 533 -8.15 13.36 -3.01
CA HIS A 533 -8.17 12.50 -4.20
C HIS A 533 -7.84 13.31 -5.45
N LEU A 534 -7.08 12.72 -6.38
CA LEU A 534 -6.83 13.35 -7.68
C LEU A 534 -8.15 13.54 -8.46
N PRO A 535 -8.32 14.62 -9.25
CA PRO A 535 -9.55 14.89 -9.98
C PRO A 535 -10.01 13.70 -10.83
N GLY A 536 -11.22 13.20 -10.55
CA GLY A 536 -11.81 12.05 -11.24
C GLY A 536 -11.15 10.69 -10.93
N LYS A 537 -10.46 10.55 -9.78
CA LYS A 537 -9.82 9.30 -9.32
C LYS A 537 -10.17 8.98 -7.86
N SER A 538 -10.04 7.70 -7.48
CA SER A 538 -10.29 7.18 -6.14
C SER A 538 -9.03 7.05 -5.27
N PHE A 539 -7.94 7.72 -5.63
CA PHE A 539 -6.65 7.66 -4.95
C PHE A 539 -5.96 9.04 -4.89
N THR A 540 -5.09 9.22 -3.90
CA THR A 540 -4.34 10.46 -3.66
C THR A 540 -3.03 10.49 -4.45
N PHE A 541 -2.41 11.66 -4.59
CA PHE A 541 -1.17 11.83 -5.37
C PHE A 541 -0.05 10.92 -4.86
N TRP A 542 0.20 10.92 -3.55
CA TRP A 542 1.28 10.12 -2.97
C TRP A 542 1.08 8.62 -3.16
N VAL A 543 -0.13 8.09 -2.94
CA VAL A 543 -0.44 6.66 -3.10
C VAL A 543 -0.22 6.19 -4.55
N TRP A 544 -0.54 7.05 -5.52
CA TRP A 544 -0.25 6.80 -6.94
C TRP A 544 1.25 6.74 -7.23
N LEU A 545 2.03 7.68 -6.69
CA LEU A 545 3.47 7.74 -6.89
C LEU A 545 4.22 6.58 -6.21
N GLU A 546 3.77 6.17 -5.01
CA GLU A 546 4.34 5.04 -4.28
C GLU A 546 4.06 3.70 -5.00
N ALA A 547 2.85 3.53 -5.54
CA ALA A 547 2.53 2.36 -6.38
C ALA A 547 3.40 2.28 -7.66
N ILE A 548 3.83 3.42 -8.21
CA ILE A 548 4.80 3.46 -9.32
C ILE A 548 6.21 3.08 -8.83
N LEU A 549 6.65 3.58 -7.68
CA LEU A 549 7.94 3.18 -7.07
C LEU A 549 8.00 1.67 -6.78
N ASP A 550 6.91 1.07 -6.28
CA ASP A 550 6.83 -0.37 -6.05
C ASP A 550 6.86 -1.18 -7.35
N LEU A 551 6.14 -0.71 -8.39
CA LEU A 551 6.15 -1.30 -9.73
C LEU A 551 7.57 -1.30 -10.32
N ILE A 552 8.25 -0.16 -10.26
CA ILE A 552 9.63 -0.02 -10.76
C ILE A 552 10.53 -1.02 -10.04
N LYS A 553 10.56 -0.97 -8.71
CA LYS A 553 11.46 -1.79 -7.90
C LYS A 553 11.29 -3.30 -8.12
N LYS A 554 10.06 -3.77 -8.33
CA LYS A 554 9.75 -5.20 -8.41
C LYS A 554 9.75 -5.79 -9.84
N HIS A 555 9.45 -5.00 -10.88
CA HIS A 555 9.18 -5.55 -12.21
C HIS A 555 9.97 -4.93 -13.37
N ILE A 556 10.47 -3.70 -13.23
CA ILE A 556 11.08 -2.94 -14.36
C ILE A 556 12.33 -2.15 -13.93
N LEU A 557 12.99 -2.57 -12.85
CA LEU A 557 14.14 -1.87 -12.27
C LEU A 557 15.32 -1.70 -13.24
N PRO A 558 15.75 -2.72 -14.02
CA PRO A 558 16.86 -2.54 -14.98
C PRO A 558 16.53 -1.52 -16.07
N LEU A 559 15.30 -1.58 -16.61
CA LEU A 559 14.76 -0.70 -17.64
C LEU A 559 14.66 0.77 -17.16
N TRP A 560 14.43 0.97 -15.85
CA TRP A 560 14.46 2.30 -15.23
C TRP A 560 15.90 2.81 -15.07
N ILE A 561 16.81 2.00 -14.52
CA ILE A 561 18.22 2.38 -14.32
C ILE A 561 18.88 2.77 -15.65
N ASP A 562 18.62 2.02 -16.72
CA ASP A 562 19.22 2.24 -18.05
C ASP A 562 18.75 3.49 -18.82
N GLY A 563 17.78 4.24 -18.31
CA GLY A 563 17.26 5.43 -19.00
C GLY A 563 16.06 5.19 -19.94
N TYR A 564 15.75 3.94 -20.31
CA TYR A 564 14.77 3.62 -21.37
C TYR A 564 13.30 3.96 -21.03
N ILE A 565 12.96 4.12 -19.75
CA ILE A 565 11.62 4.53 -19.33
C ILE A 565 11.55 6.05 -19.13
N MET A 566 10.72 6.69 -19.96
CA MET A 566 10.39 8.13 -19.89
C MET A 566 9.46 8.44 -18.71
N GLY A 567 8.50 7.56 -18.42
CA GLY A 567 7.76 7.51 -17.15
C GLY A 567 6.69 8.58 -17.00
N PHE A 568 7.06 9.82 -16.69
CA PHE A 568 6.15 10.90 -16.34
C PHE A 568 6.00 11.88 -17.50
N VAL A 569 4.97 11.66 -18.34
CA VAL A 569 4.66 12.48 -19.52
C VAL A 569 3.14 12.60 -19.63
N SER A 570 2.63 13.82 -19.84
CA SER A 570 1.20 14.07 -20.05
C SER A 570 0.74 13.61 -21.43
N LYS A 571 -0.55 13.27 -21.59
CA LYS A 571 -1.13 12.85 -22.88
C LYS A 571 -1.03 13.88 -24.00
N GLU A 572 -0.86 15.16 -23.66
CA GLU A 572 -0.67 16.23 -24.63
C GLU A 572 0.80 16.27 -25.08
N LYS A 573 1.75 16.26 -24.13
CA LYS A 573 3.18 16.22 -24.42
C LYS A 573 3.60 14.93 -25.14
N GLU A 574 3.01 13.78 -24.80
CA GLU A 574 3.31 12.49 -25.47
C GLU A 574 3.01 12.55 -26.98
N ARG A 575 1.89 13.20 -27.36
CA ARG A 575 1.48 13.38 -28.75
C ARG A 575 2.38 14.35 -29.49
N ILE A 576 2.76 15.46 -28.85
CA ILE A 576 3.69 16.45 -29.42
C ILE A 576 5.06 15.81 -29.71
N LEU A 577 5.59 15.01 -28.78
CA LEU A 577 6.89 14.34 -28.93
C LEU A 577 6.89 13.25 -30.02
N LEU A 578 5.75 12.63 -30.30
CA LEU A 578 5.60 11.56 -31.29
C LEU A 578 5.13 12.05 -32.67
N LYS A 579 4.50 13.22 -32.77
CA LYS A 579 3.83 13.69 -34.01
C LYS A 579 4.76 13.75 -35.22
N ASP A 580 5.99 14.21 -35.01
CA ASP A 580 6.97 14.45 -36.08
C ASP A 580 8.03 13.31 -36.13
N LYS A 581 7.70 12.12 -35.62
CA LYS A 581 8.58 10.93 -35.57
C LYS A 581 8.17 9.85 -36.56
N THR A 582 9.11 8.94 -36.87
CA THR A 582 8.89 7.88 -37.85
C THR A 582 7.85 6.85 -37.37
N PRO A 583 6.99 6.31 -38.26
CA PRO A 583 6.01 5.28 -37.89
C PRO A 583 6.66 4.08 -37.17
N GLY A 584 6.03 3.66 -36.07
CA GLY A 584 6.57 2.65 -35.16
C GLY A 584 7.57 3.18 -34.12
N THR A 585 7.75 4.50 -34.01
CA THR A 585 8.40 5.13 -32.85
C THR A 585 7.46 5.08 -31.65
N PHE A 586 7.96 4.66 -30.48
CA PHE A 586 7.18 4.50 -29.26
C PHE A 586 7.87 5.06 -28.01
N LEU A 587 7.07 5.40 -26.99
CA LEU A 587 7.52 5.84 -25.67
C LEU A 587 6.89 5.02 -24.56
N LEU A 588 7.60 4.89 -23.43
CA LEU A 588 7.18 4.17 -22.23
C LEU A 588 6.78 5.16 -21.12
N ARG A 589 5.53 5.11 -20.64
CA ARG A 589 5.04 5.98 -19.55
C ARG A 589 4.19 5.25 -18.53
N PHE A 590 4.05 5.84 -17.33
CA PHE A 590 3.16 5.32 -16.30
C PHE A 590 1.70 5.69 -16.56
N SER A 591 0.77 4.90 -16.02
CA SER A 591 -0.65 5.21 -16.08
C SER A 591 -1.01 6.26 -15.04
N GLU A 592 -1.61 7.35 -15.48
CA GLU A 592 -2.26 8.34 -14.61
C GLU A 592 -3.66 7.89 -14.14
N SER A 593 -4.17 6.76 -14.66
CA SER A 593 -5.54 6.29 -14.40
C SER A 593 -5.62 5.01 -13.57
N ASN A 594 -4.53 4.26 -13.45
CA ASN A 594 -4.45 3.00 -12.71
C ASN A 594 -3.29 3.10 -11.72
N LEU A 595 -3.47 2.61 -10.50
CA LEU A 595 -2.38 2.49 -9.53
C LEU A 595 -1.32 1.50 -10.04
N GLY A 596 -0.05 1.92 -10.06
CA GLY A 596 1.09 1.04 -10.38
C GLY A 596 0.97 0.33 -11.74
N GLY A 597 0.71 1.08 -12.82
CA GLY A 597 0.68 0.54 -14.18
C GLY A 597 1.65 1.24 -15.13
N ILE A 598 2.26 0.48 -16.05
CA ILE A 598 3.07 1.00 -17.17
C ILE A 598 2.37 0.75 -18.50
N THR A 599 2.45 1.69 -19.44
CA THR A 599 1.92 1.58 -20.79
C THR A 599 2.93 2.13 -21.79
N PHE A 600 2.71 1.84 -23.07
CA PHE A 600 3.45 2.41 -24.17
C PHE A 600 2.50 2.97 -25.23
N THR A 601 2.94 4.07 -25.83
CA THR A 601 2.24 4.77 -26.92
C THR A 601 3.16 4.78 -28.13
N TRP A 602 2.65 4.42 -29.31
CA TRP A 602 3.38 4.52 -30.58
C TRP A 602 2.64 5.39 -31.59
N VAL A 603 3.42 5.97 -32.51
CA VAL A 603 2.91 6.71 -33.67
C VAL A 603 2.79 5.79 -34.88
N ASP A 604 1.72 5.98 -35.65
CA ASP A 604 1.50 5.34 -36.94
C ASP A 604 1.00 6.38 -37.95
N GLN A 605 1.14 6.09 -39.24
CA GLN A 605 0.73 7.00 -40.31
C GLN A 605 -0.17 6.26 -41.30
N LEU A 606 -1.40 6.75 -41.44
CA LEU A 606 -2.39 6.21 -42.38
C LEU A 606 -2.04 6.59 -43.83
N GLU A 607 -2.55 5.83 -44.80
CA GLU A 607 -2.31 6.04 -46.24
C GLU A 607 -2.72 7.43 -46.75
N ASN A 608 -3.61 8.11 -46.04
CA ASN A 608 -4.06 9.47 -46.33
C ASN A 608 -3.09 10.57 -45.82
N GLY A 609 -2.02 10.18 -45.10
CA GLY A 609 -1.02 11.08 -44.51
C GLY A 609 -1.30 11.49 -43.07
N ASP A 610 -2.47 11.16 -42.49
CA ASP A 610 -2.81 11.51 -41.12
C ASP A 610 -1.99 10.69 -40.10
N VAL A 611 -1.56 11.37 -39.04
CA VAL A 611 -0.78 10.79 -37.95
C VAL A 611 -1.72 10.30 -36.85
N THR A 612 -1.68 9.00 -36.55
CA THR A 612 -2.46 8.36 -35.48
C THR A 612 -1.56 7.95 -34.31
N PHE A 613 -2.15 7.90 -33.11
CA PHE A 613 -1.47 7.49 -31.89
C PHE A 613 -2.23 6.35 -31.23
N HIS A 614 -1.52 5.26 -30.95
CA HIS A 614 -2.08 4.08 -30.32
C HIS A 614 -1.41 3.86 -28.95
N SER A 615 -2.20 3.63 -27.91
CA SER A 615 -1.71 3.32 -26.56
C SER A 615 -2.31 1.99 -26.08
N VAL A 616 -1.52 1.16 -25.40
CA VAL A 616 -2.00 -0.11 -24.84
C VAL A 616 -2.66 0.09 -23.47
N GLU A 617 -3.58 -0.78 -23.11
CA GLU A 617 -4.08 -0.88 -21.72
C GLU A 617 -2.88 -1.05 -20.75
N PRO A 618 -2.82 -0.29 -19.64
CA PRO A 618 -1.68 -0.36 -18.72
C PRO A 618 -1.45 -1.75 -18.12
N TYR A 619 -0.21 -2.23 -18.25
CA TYR A 619 0.28 -3.42 -17.60
C TYR A 619 0.49 -3.13 -16.10
N ASN A 620 -0.33 -3.79 -15.28
CA ASN A 620 -0.24 -3.74 -13.82
C ASN A 620 0.72 -4.81 -13.30
N LYS A 621 0.99 -4.74 -11.99
CA LYS A 621 1.80 -5.72 -11.24
C LYS A 621 1.43 -7.19 -11.55
N GLY A 622 0.14 -7.51 -11.69
CA GLY A 622 -0.31 -8.87 -11.99
C GLY A 622 0.18 -9.37 -13.33
N ARG A 623 -0.02 -8.58 -14.40
CA ARG A 623 0.46 -8.94 -15.75
C ARG A 623 1.99 -9.01 -15.82
N LEU A 624 2.69 -8.07 -15.17
CA LEU A 624 4.16 -8.05 -15.12
C LEU A 624 4.78 -9.12 -14.19
N SER A 625 3.97 -9.84 -13.40
CA SER A 625 4.43 -11.01 -12.67
C SER A 625 4.42 -12.28 -13.54
N ALA A 626 3.62 -12.29 -14.61
CA ALA A 626 3.46 -13.43 -15.50
C ALA A 626 4.40 -13.38 -16.72
N LEU A 627 4.73 -12.19 -17.22
CA LEU A 627 5.72 -12.01 -18.30
C LEU A 627 6.56 -10.74 -18.07
N PRO A 628 7.90 -10.80 -18.21
CA PRO A 628 8.77 -9.63 -18.10
C PRO A 628 8.41 -8.55 -19.14
N PHE A 629 8.51 -7.27 -18.75
CA PHE A 629 8.09 -6.17 -19.62
C PHE A 629 8.93 -6.07 -20.91
N ALA A 630 10.20 -6.45 -20.87
CA ALA A 630 11.05 -6.48 -22.07
C ALA A 630 10.59 -7.56 -23.09
N ASP A 631 10.19 -8.74 -22.62
CA ASP A 631 9.62 -9.79 -23.48
C ASP A 631 8.26 -9.36 -24.06
N ILE A 632 7.43 -8.64 -23.29
CA ILE A 632 6.19 -8.02 -23.81
C ILE A 632 6.51 -7.11 -25.00
N LEU A 633 7.52 -6.23 -24.90
CA LEU A 633 7.92 -5.34 -25.99
C LEU A 633 8.53 -6.09 -27.20
N ARG A 634 9.30 -7.17 -26.94
CA ARG A 634 9.88 -8.03 -27.99
C ARG A 634 8.79 -8.64 -28.85
N ASP A 635 7.85 -9.32 -28.19
CA ASP A 635 6.92 -10.27 -28.79
C ASP A 635 5.52 -9.67 -29.07
N TYR A 636 5.32 -8.39 -28.76
CA TYR A 636 4.11 -7.64 -29.09
C TYR A 636 3.77 -7.75 -30.59
N LYS A 637 2.53 -8.08 -30.92
CA LYS A 637 2.04 -8.11 -32.32
C LYS A 637 0.65 -7.50 -32.42
N VAL A 638 0.42 -6.73 -33.46
CA VAL A 638 -0.89 -6.16 -33.84
C VAL A 638 -1.26 -6.68 -35.23
N ILE A 639 -2.52 -7.01 -35.42
CA ILE A 639 -3.06 -7.42 -36.73
C ILE A 639 -3.47 -6.14 -37.47
N MET A 640 -2.72 -5.79 -38.51
CA MET A 640 -3.06 -4.68 -39.42
C MET A 640 -4.05 -5.15 -40.50
N ALA A 641 -4.54 -4.23 -41.33
CA ALA A 641 -5.62 -4.48 -42.29
C ALA A 641 -5.38 -5.66 -43.26
N ASP A 642 -4.11 -6.01 -43.51
CA ASP A 642 -3.69 -7.08 -44.42
C ASP A 642 -3.64 -8.48 -43.75
N ASN A 643 -4.17 -8.65 -42.54
CA ASN A 643 -4.16 -9.88 -41.74
C ASN A 643 -2.77 -10.44 -41.36
N VAL A 644 -1.68 -9.72 -41.62
CA VAL A 644 -0.33 -10.10 -41.17
C VAL A 644 -0.07 -9.55 -39.75
N PRO A 645 0.30 -10.39 -38.76
CA PRO A 645 0.59 -9.94 -37.41
C PRO A 645 2.02 -9.41 -37.30
N GLU A 646 2.18 -8.09 -37.41
CA GLU A 646 3.46 -7.39 -37.28
C GLU A 646 3.67 -6.80 -35.87
N ASN A 647 4.93 -6.56 -35.48
CA ASN A 647 5.22 -5.77 -34.29
C ASN A 647 5.31 -4.28 -34.69
N PRO A 648 4.39 -3.41 -34.24
CA PRO A 648 4.44 -1.98 -34.55
C PRO A 648 5.61 -1.25 -33.85
N LEU A 649 6.19 -1.85 -32.80
CA LEU A 649 7.25 -1.25 -31.99
C LEU A 649 8.61 -1.44 -32.68
N LYS A 650 9.09 -0.41 -33.38
CA LYS A 650 10.33 -0.43 -34.16
C LYS A 650 11.44 0.39 -33.49
N TYR A 651 11.12 1.60 -33.01
CA TYR A 651 12.08 2.52 -32.41
C TYR A 651 11.59 3.06 -31.05
N LEU A 652 12.41 2.96 -30.01
CA LEU A 652 12.20 3.67 -28.75
C LEU A 652 12.60 5.14 -28.94
N TYR A 653 11.77 6.06 -28.46
CA TYR A 653 12.05 7.50 -28.48
C TYR A 653 13.43 7.81 -27.83
N PRO A 654 14.29 8.68 -28.43
CA PRO A 654 14.01 9.49 -29.63
C PRO A 654 14.01 8.69 -30.93
N ASP A 655 15.07 7.89 -31.18
CA ASP A 655 15.32 7.18 -32.45
C ASP A 655 16.19 5.91 -32.23
N ILE A 656 15.98 5.19 -31.12
CA ILE A 656 16.79 4.03 -30.72
C ILE A 656 16.12 2.73 -31.20
N PRO A 657 16.77 1.86 -32.00
CA PRO A 657 16.18 0.59 -32.41
C PRO A 657 15.77 -0.27 -31.20
N LYS A 658 14.55 -0.84 -31.22
CA LYS A 658 13.98 -1.61 -30.10
C LYS A 658 14.97 -2.62 -29.50
N ASP A 659 15.54 -3.49 -30.34
CA ASP A 659 16.41 -4.57 -29.88
C ASP A 659 17.78 -4.08 -29.41
N LYS A 660 18.20 -2.86 -29.77
CA LYS A 660 19.39 -2.21 -29.20
C LYS A 660 19.14 -1.70 -27.78
N ALA A 661 17.91 -1.28 -27.45
CA ALA A 661 17.54 -0.85 -26.11
C ALA A 661 17.21 -2.05 -25.20
N PHE A 662 16.36 -2.96 -25.68
CA PHE A 662 15.78 -4.03 -24.85
C PHE A 662 16.47 -5.39 -25.00
N GLY A 663 17.35 -5.58 -25.99
CA GLY A 663 17.98 -6.87 -26.30
C GLY A 663 18.70 -7.54 -25.13
N LYS A 664 19.36 -6.75 -24.28
CA LYS A 664 20.05 -7.22 -23.06
C LYS A 664 19.10 -7.59 -21.89
N HIS A 665 17.80 -7.29 -22.04
CA HIS A 665 16.74 -7.57 -21.05
C HIS A 665 15.78 -8.66 -21.52
N TYR A 666 15.99 -9.22 -22.71
CA TYR A 666 15.16 -10.29 -23.26
C TYR A 666 15.50 -11.62 -22.57
N SER A 667 14.48 -12.38 -22.18
CA SER A 667 14.69 -13.74 -21.66
C SER A 667 15.30 -14.61 -22.76
N CYS A 668 16.44 -15.25 -22.48
CA CYS A 668 17.09 -16.17 -23.42
C CYS A 668 16.18 -17.36 -23.73
N GLN A 669 15.78 -17.51 -24.99
CA GLN A 669 15.27 -18.81 -25.47
C GLN A 669 16.47 -19.74 -25.74
N PRO A 670 16.34 -21.06 -25.50
CA PRO A 670 17.37 -22.01 -25.88
C PRO A 670 17.55 -22.03 -27.41
N ASN A 671 18.80 -22.03 -27.86
CA ASN A 671 19.16 -22.01 -29.28
C ASN A 671 18.55 -23.18 -30.06
N GLU A 672 18.26 -22.89 -31.34
CA GLU A 672 17.92 -23.79 -32.45
C GLU A 672 17.90 -25.31 -32.12
N VAL A 673 16.69 -25.87 -31.94
CA VAL A 673 16.51 -27.31 -32.10
C VAL A 673 16.65 -27.63 -33.59
N SER A 674 17.80 -28.20 -33.95
CA SER A 674 18.08 -28.75 -35.28
C SER A 674 16.92 -29.63 -35.79
N LYS A 675 16.55 -29.47 -37.07
CA LYS A 675 15.44 -30.21 -37.71
C LYS A 675 15.59 -31.72 -37.45
N PRO A 676 14.55 -32.42 -36.95
CA PRO A 676 14.61 -33.86 -36.83
C PRO A 676 14.63 -34.50 -38.21
N SER A 677 15.75 -35.12 -38.56
CA SER A 677 15.80 -36.18 -39.57
C SER A 677 15.00 -37.38 -39.08
N ASP A 678 14.30 -38.04 -40.00
CA ASP A 678 13.41 -39.20 -39.82
C ASP A 678 13.79 -40.16 -38.68
N GLY A 679 12.85 -40.41 -37.75
CA GLY A 679 13.06 -41.31 -36.61
C GLY A 679 12.09 -41.06 -35.45
N GLY A 680 11.07 -41.92 -35.31
CA GLY A 680 9.96 -41.70 -34.36
C GLY A 680 10.35 -41.79 -32.88
N GLY A 681 10.06 -40.74 -32.11
CA GLY A 681 10.11 -40.71 -30.65
C GLY A 681 9.35 -39.50 -30.11
N LYS A 682 8.44 -39.69 -29.14
CA LYS A 682 7.59 -38.62 -28.60
C LYS A 682 8.41 -37.61 -27.80
N GLY A 683 8.55 -36.39 -28.31
CA GLY A 683 9.10 -35.23 -27.59
C GLY A 683 8.07 -34.10 -27.49
N TYR A 684 8.01 -33.41 -26.34
CA TYR A 684 7.13 -32.26 -26.15
C TYR A 684 7.70 -31.03 -26.85
N VAL A 685 6.83 -30.27 -27.54
CA VAL A 685 7.20 -28.99 -28.18
C VAL A 685 7.27 -27.88 -27.12
N PRO A 686 8.32 -27.04 -27.08
CA PRO A 686 8.38 -25.92 -26.14
C PRO A 686 7.33 -24.85 -26.47
N SER A 687 6.35 -24.65 -25.59
CA SER A 687 5.31 -23.62 -25.74
C SER A 687 5.82 -22.24 -25.28
N VAL A 688 6.11 -21.34 -26.23
CA VAL A 688 6.43 -19.93 -25.95
C VAL A 688 5.16 -19.08 -25.96
N PHE A 689 4.87 -18.36 -24.88
CA PHE A 689 3.71 -17.47 -24.82
C PHE A 689 3.99 -16.12 -25.50
N ILE A 690 3.47 -15.97 -26.72
CA ILE A 690 3.53 -14.72 -27.50
C ILE A 690 2.29 -13.85 -27.16
N PRO A 691 2.44 -12.63 -26.61
CA PRO A 691 1.34 -11.69 -26.40
C PRO A 691 0.92 -11.03 -27.73
N VAL A 692 0.00 -11.69 -28.44
CA VAL A 692 -0.67 -11.12 -29.62
C VAL A 692 -1.83 -10.23 -29.18
N SER A 693 -1.76 -8.93 -29.48
CA SER A 693 -2.93 -8.04 -29.45
C SER A 693 -3.83 -8.40 -30.63
N LYS A 694 -4.76 -9.33 -30.41
CA LYS A 694 -5.90 -9.46 -31.32
C LYS A 694 -6.80 -8.23 -31.20
N MET A 695 -7.46 -7.92 -32.31
CA MET A 695 -8.65 -7.08 -32.31
C MET A 695 -9.60 -7.50 -31.19
N MET A 696 -10.32 -6.54 -30.61
CA MET A 696 -11.28 -6.77 -29.53
C MET A 696 -12.14 -8.01 -29.82
N THR A 697 -11.96 -9.04 -29.03
CA THR A 697 -12.78 -10.25 -29.10
C THR A 697 -14.25 -9.87 -28.88
N GLN A 698 -15.14 -10.59 -29.53
CA GLN A 698 -16.59 -10.46 -29.37
C GLN A 698 -16.96 -10.51 -27.87
N TRP A 699 -16.29 -11.37 -27.11
CA TRP A 699 -16.38 -11.45 -25.65
C TRP A 699 -16.02 -10.16 -24.91
N TYR A 700 -14.92 -9.50 -25.30
CA TYR A 700 -14.49 -8.26 -24.65
C TYR A 700 -15.47 -7.12 -24.92
N GLN A 701 -16.04 -7.05 -26.13
CA GLN A 701 -17.08 -6.07 -26.45
C GLN A 701 -18.35 -6.31 -25.62
N LEU A 702 -18.76 -7.57 -25.44
CA LEU A 702 -19.88 -7.94 -24.56
C LEU A 702 -19.62 -7.55 -23.10
N GLN A 703 -18.40 -7.73 -22.60
CA GLN A 703 -18.00 -7.37 -21.23
C GLN A 703 -18.03 -5.86 -20.94
N GLN A 704 -18.06 -5.01 -21.97
CA GLN A 704 -18.13 -3.55 -21.85
C GLN A 704 -19.56 -3.00 -22.02
N LEU A 705 -20.57 -3.86 -22.19
CA LEU A 705 -21.97 -3.44 -22.30
C LEU A 705 -22.58 -3.12 -20.93
N ASP A 706 -23.61 -2.27 -20.93
CA ASP A 706 -24.47 -2.03 -19.77
C ASP A 706 -25.00 -3.35 -19.17
N SER A 707 -25.25 -3.36 -17.85
CA SER A 707 -25.74 -4.52 -17.09
C SER A 707 -26.92 -5.27 -17.73
N LYS A 708 -27.85 -4.54 -18.36
CA LYS A 708 -29.01 -5.06 -19.11
C LYS A 708 -28.68 -6.02 -20.27
N PHE A 709 -27.47 -5.94 -20.82
CA PHE A 709 -27.00 -6.82 -21.89
C PHE A 709 -26.09 -7.94 -21.35
N LEU A 710 -25.28 -7.66 -20.33
CA LEU A 710 -24.47 -8.68 -19.64
C LEU A 710 -25.32 -9.84 -19.11
N GLU A 711 -26.52 -9.54 -18.58
CA GLU A 711 -27.45 -10.55 -18.08
C GLU A 711 -28.00 -11.47 -19.19
N GLN A 712 -28.04 -11.01 -20.45
CA GLN A 712 -28.40 -11.83 -21.62
C GLN A 712 -27.25 -12.75 -22.03
N VAL A 713 -26.00 -12.29 -21.89
CA VAL A 713 -24.81 -13.12 -22.13
C VAL A 713 -24.70 -14.24 -21.09
N HIS A 714 -25.01 -13.95 -19.82
CA HIS A 714 -25.03 -14.97 -18.77
C HIS A 714 -26.08 -16.07 -18.98
N GLN A 715 -27.20 -15.78 -19.65
CA GLN A 715 -28.25 -16.76 -19.96
C GLN A 715 -27.90 -17.69 -21.14
N LEU A 716 -26.87 -17.36 -21.91
CA LEU A 716 -26.48 -18.07 -23.13
C LEU A 716 -25.55 -19.28 -22.87
N TYR A 717 -24.95 -19.34 -21.69
CA TYR A 717 -23.99 -20.37 -21.30
C TYR A 717 -24.55 -21.20 -20.13
N ASP A 718 -24.66 -22.51 -20.35
CA ASP A 718 -25.21 -23.48 -19.41
C ASP A 718 -24.19 -24.62 -19.13
N ASP A 719 -24.63 -25.68 -18.46
CA ASP A 719 -23.79 -26.87 -18.22
C ASP A 719 -23.41 -27.63 -19.52
N SER A 720 -24.05 -27.32 -20.66
CA SER A 720 -23.79 -27.95 -21.97
C SER A 720 -22.54 -27.38 -22.64
N PHE A 721 -22.30 -26.07 -22.54
CA PHE A 721 -21.04 -25.43 -22.93
C PHE A 721 -20.61 -24.38 -21.90
N PRO A 722 -19.71 -24.72 -20.95
CA PRO A 722 -19.43 -23.86 -19.80
C PRO A 722 -18.83 -22.49 -20.14
N MET A 723 -19.33 -21.44 -19.48
CA MET A 723 -18.89 -20.05 -19.66
C MET A 723 -17.39 -19.84 -19.40
N GLU A 724 -16.77 -20.69 -18.57
CA GLU A 724 -15.33 -20.68 -18.31
C GLU A 724 -14.53 -21.02 -19.58
N ILE A 725 -14.99 -21.99 -20.37
CA ILE A 725 -14.36 -22.34 -21.65
C ILE A 725 -14.45 -21.14 -22.61
N ARG A 726 -15.63 -20.51 -22.66
CA ARG A 726 -15.86 -19.28 -23.42
C ARG A 726 -14.92 -18.14 -22.98
N GLN A 727 -14.71 -17.97 -21.68
CA GLN A 727 -13.87 -16.91 -21.10
C GLN A 727 -12.37 -17.14 -21.35
N TYR A 728 -11.85 -18.35 -21.13
CA TYR A 728 -10.41 -18.63 -21.25
C TYR A 728 -9.97 -18.90 -22.69
N LEU A 729 -10.86 -19.43 -23.54
CA LEU A 729 -10.57 -19.73 -24.95
C LEU A 729 -11.30 -18.81 -25.94
N ALA A 730 -11.85 -17.67 -25.49
CA ALA A 730 -12.58 -16.70 -26.32
C ALA A 730 -11.89 -16.42 -27.67
N GLN A 731 -10.61 -16.09 -27.59
CA GLN A 731 -9.74 -15.75 -28.72
C GLN A 731 -9.47 -16.92 -29.67
N TRP A 732 -9.56 -18.17 -29.22
CA TRP A 732 -9.42 -19.35 -30.08
C TRP A 732 -10.77 -19.71 -30.70
N LEU A 733 -11.83 -19.76 -29.89
CA LEU A 733 -13.21 -20.07 -30.32
C LEU A 733 -13.69 -19.11 -31.42
N GLU A 734 -13.53 -17.79 -31.24
CA GLU A 734 -13.99 -16.80 -32.22
C GLU A 734 -13.26 -16.86 -33.57
N ASN A 735 -12.15 -17.60 -33.66
CA ASN A 735 -11.30 -17.70 -34.84
C ASN A 735 -11.52 -18.95 -35.70
N GLN A 736 -12.39 -19.87 -35.27
CA GLN A 736 -12.69 -21.10 -36.03
C GLN A 736 -13.99 -20.95 -36.81
N ASP A 737 -14.08 -21.61 -37.97
CA ASP A 737 -15.30 -21.63 -38.78
C ASP A 737 -16.29 -22.69 -38.25
N TRP A 738 -17.01 -22.32 -37.20
CA TRP A 738 -18.04 -23.16 -36.60
C TRP A 738 -19.26 -23.37 -37.52
N GLU A 739 -19.47 -22.51 -38.52
CA GLU A 739 -20.56 -22.69 -39.50
C GLU A 739 -20.23 -23.84 -40.46
N HIS A 740 -18.99 -23.93 -40.92
CA HIS A 740 -18.52 -25.10 -41.67
C HIS A 740 -18.47 -26.35 -40.79
N ALA A 741 -18.01 -26.25 -39.53
CA ALA A 741 -17.92 -27.37 -38.60
C ALA A 741 -19.30 -27.97 -38.25
N ALA A 742 -20.32 -27.13 -38.03
CA ALA A 742 -21.70 -27.57 -37.80
C ALA A 742 -22.30 -28.40 -38.95
N ASN A 743 -21.69 -28.36 -40.14
CA ASN A 743 -22.15 -29.08 -41.34
C ASN A 743 -21.16 -30.17 -41.82
N ASN A 744 -20.01 -30.37 -41.15
CA ASN A 744 -18.95 -31.28 -41.61
C ASN A 744 -18.31 -32.05 -40.43
N ILE A 745 -18.65 -33.35 -40.32
CA ILE A 745 -18.22 -34.20 -39.20
C ILE A 745 -16.70 -34.31 -39.07
N SER A 746 -15.97 -34.32 -40.19
CA SER A 746 -14.51 -34.46 -40.16
C SER A 746 -13.84 -33.19 -39.62
N PHE A 747 -14.35 -32.01 -39.99
CA PHE A 747 -13.87 -30.73 -39.49
C PHE A 747 -14.28 -30.49 -38.03
N ALA A 748 -15.50 -30.85 -37.64
CA ALA A 748 -15.96 -30.82 -36.24
C ALA A 748 -15.10 -31.70 -35.33
N THR A 749 -14.72 -32.90 -35.79
CA THR A 749 -13.87 -33.83 -35.03
C THR A 749 -12.46 -33.28 -34.82
N VAL A 750 -11.87 -32.62 -35.83
CA VAL A 750 -10.56 -31.95 -35.70
C VAL A 750 -10.65 -30.79 -34.70
N LEU A 751 -11.64 -29.91 -34.83
CA LEU A 751 -11.83 -28.78 -33.90
C LEU A 751 -12.16 -29.23 -32.47
N PHE A 752 -12.82 -30.37 -32.28
CA PHE A 752 -13.04 -30.96 -30.96
C PHE A 752 -11.73 -31.39 -30.30
N HIS A 753 -10.85 -32.09 -31.03
CA HIS A 753 -9.55 -32.48 -30.49
C HIS A 753 -8.62 -31.28 -30.25
N ASP A 754 -8.64 -30.27 -31.12
CA ASP A 754 -7.89 -29.02 -30.89
C ASP A 754 -8.43 -28.25 -29.68
N LEU A 755 -9.74 -28.18 -29.47
CA LEU A 755 -10.35 -27.56 -28.27
C LEU A 755 -9.88 -28.26 -26.98
N LEU A 756 -9.83 -29.59 -26.98
CA LEU A 756 -9.32 -30.37 -25.85
C LEU A 756 -7.81 -30.13 -25.61
N SER A 757 -7.02 -29.94 -26.66
CA SER A 757 -5.60 -29.57 -26.55
C SER A 757 -5.43 -28.16 -25.99
N GLN A 758 -6.24 -27.20 -26.43
CA GLN A 758 -6.22 -25.83 -25.89
C GLN A 758 -6.58 -25.79 -24.40
N LEU A 759 -7.48 -26.67 -23.93
CA LEU A 759 -7.79 -26.82 -22.50
C LEU A 759 -6.63 -27.44 -21.71
N ASP A 760 -5.83 -28.34 -22.29
CA ASP A 760 -4.61 -28.87 -21.66
C ASP A 760 -3.50 -27.81 -21.56
N ASP A 761 -3.37 -26.93 -22.55
CA ASP A 761 -2.44 -25.79 -22.52
C ASP A 761 -2.81 -24.79 -21.40
N GLN A 762 -4.09 -24.42 -21.28
CA GLN A 762 -4.54 -23.58 -20.16
C GLN A 762 -4.40 -24.28 -18.81
N PHE A 763 -4.70 -25.58 -18.73
CA PHE A 763 -4.49 -26.36 -17.51
C PHE A 763 -3.01 -26.33 -17.07
N SER A 764 -2.09 -26.52 -18.01
CA SER A 764 -0.64 -26.48 -17.76
C SER A 764 -0.17 -25.09 -17.30
N ARG A 765 -0.77 -24.03 -17.84
CA ARG A 765 -0.53 -22.64 -17.42
C ARG A 765 -0.97 -22.39 -15.97
N PHE A 766 -2.18 -22.82 -15.59
CA PHE A 766 -2.68 -22.69 -14.22
C PHE A 766 -1.94 -23.59 -13.21
N LEU A 767 -1.22 -24.61 -13.68
CA LEU A 767 -0.35 -25.45 -12.85
C LEU A 767 0.92 -24.69 -12.40
N ILE A 768 1.45 -23.80 -13.24
CA ILE A 768 2.58 -22.90 -12.90
C ILE A 768 2.13 -21.79 -11.94
N GLU A 769 0.90 -21.29 -12.08
CA GLU A 769 0.33 -20.22 -11.25
C GLU A 769 -0.22 -20.68 -9.87
N ASN A 770 -0.08 -21.98 -9.53
CA ASN A 770 -0.56 -22.58 -8.26
C ASN A 770 -2.07 -22.41 -7.95
N ASN A 771 -2.92 -22.07 -8.92
CA ASN A 771 -4.35 -21.87 -8.69
C ASN A 771 -5.15 -23.19 -8.75
N PHE A 772 -5.20 -23.88 -7.61
CA PHE A 772 -5.80 -25.21 -7.46
C PHE A 772 -7.30 -25.27 -7.84
N LEU A 773 -8.05 -24.17 -7.67
CA LEU A 773 -9.48 -24.09 -8.00
C LEU A 773 -9.71 -24.03 -9.52
N LEU A 774 -8.96 -23.18 -10.22
CA LEU A 774 -9.04 -23.10 -11.69
C LEU A 774 -8.53 -24.39 -12.36
N GLN A 775 -7.47 -24.99 -11.81
CA GLN A 775 -6.99 -26.32 -12.20
C GLN A 775 -8.09 -27.40 -12.08
N HIS A 776 -8.87 -27.39 -10.99
CA HIS A 776 -9.99 -28.32 -10.82
C HIS A 776 -11.10 -28.07 -11.85
N ASN A 777 -11.47 -26.79 -12.05
CA ASN A 777 -12.57 -26.42 -12.95
C ASN A 777 -12.25 -26.77 -14.40
N ILE A 778 -11.06 -26.43 -14.92
CA ILE A 778 -10.68 -26.82 -16.30
C ILE A 778 -10.65 -28.34 -16.47
N ARG A 779 -10.15 -29.11 -15.49
CA ARG A 779 -10.20 -30.58 -15.50
C ARG A 779 -11.62 -31.16 -15.41
N LYS A 780 -12.58 -30.43 -14.86
CA LYS A 780 -14.00 -30.81 -14.83
C LYS A 780 -14.63 -30.51 -16.19
N SER A 781 -14.47 -29.29 -16.70
CA SER A 781 -15.02 -28.86 -17.99
C SER A 781 -14.46 -29.68 -19.16
N LYS A 782 -13.18 -30.03 -19.16
CA LYS A 782 -12.59 -30.94 -20.16
C LYS A 782 -13.25 -32.32 -20.14
N ARG A 783 -13.44 -32.92 -18.96
CA ARG A 783 -14.14 -34.21 -18.82
C ARG A 783 -15.58 -34.12 -19.29
N ASN A 784 -16.32 -33.09 -18.87
CA ASN A 784 -17.69 -32.86 -19.34
C ASN A 784 -17.76 -32.75 -20.88
N LEU A 785 -16.81 -32.07 -21.54
CA LEU A 785 -16.78 -32.02 -23.01
C LEU A 785 -16.48 -33.39 -23.64
N GLN A 786 -15.59 -34.19 -23.05
CA GLN A 786 -15.29 -35.53 -23.52
C GLN A 786 -16.49 -36.47 -23.34
N ASP A 787 -17.06 -36.50 -22.14
CA ASP A 787 -18.18 -37.37 -21.78
C ASP A 787 -19.47 -37.04 -22.59
N ASN A 788 -19.67 -35.78 -23.00
CA ASN A 788 -20.87 -35.34 -23.72
C ASN A 788 -20.74 -35.27 -25.26
N PHE A 789 -19.54 -35.02 -25.81
CA PHE A 789 -19.38 -34.70 -27.25
C PHE A 789 -18.34 -35.54 -28.00
N GLN A 790 -17.69 -36.50 -27.35
CA GLN A 790 -16.72 -37.38 -28.04
C GLN A 790 -17.35 -38.30 -29.10
N GLU A 791 -18.61 -38.67 -28.92
CA GLU A 791 -19.36 -39.51 -29.88
C GLU A 791 -20.09 -38.69 -30.97
N ASP A 792 -20.39 -37.40 -30.74
CA ASP A 792 -20.96 -36.48 -31.75
C ASP A 792 -20.33 -35.06 -31.65
N PRO A 793 -19.19 -34.84 -32.32
CA PRO A 793 -18.55 -33.52 -32.39
C PRO A 793 -19.36 -32.44 -33.15
N ILE A 794 -20.32 -32.82 -34.01
CA ILE A 794 -21.16 -31.83 -34.72
C ILE A 794 -22.07 -31.13 -33.73
N GLN A 795 -22.64 -31.86 -32.77
CA GLN A 795 -23.51 -31.27 -31.75
C GLN A 795 -22.79 -30.16 -30.98
N MET A 796 -21.53 -30.36 -30.61
CA MET A 796 -20.70 -29.31 -30.00
C MET A 796 -20.52 -28.10 -30.95
N ALA A 797 -20.16 -28.34 -32.21
CA ALA A 797 -19.96 -27.27 -33.19
C ALA A 797 -21.24 -26.43 -33.41
N MET A 798 -22.41 -27.07 -33.44
CA MET A 798 -23.71 -26.38 -33.50
C MET A 798 -23.98 -25.52 -32.26
N ILE A 799 -23.68 -26.01 -31.06
CA ILE A 799 -23.85 -25.25 -29.80
C ILE A 799 -22.94 -24.01 -29.81
N ILE A 800 -21.65 -24.17 -30.12
CA ILE A 800 -20.69 -23.07 -30.16
C ILE A 800 -21.08 -22.04 -31.23
N TYR A 801 -21.47 -22.49 -32.43
CA TYR A 801 -21.99 -21.60 -33.49
C TYR A 801 -23.23 -20.81 -33.03
N SER A 802 -24.19 -21.49 -32.39
CA SER A 802 -25.41 -20.85 -31.86
C SER A 802 -25.08 -19.78 -30.82
N CYS A 803 -24.22 -20.08 -29.84
CA CYS A 803 -23.78 -19.10 -28.85
C CYS A 803 -23.10 -17.89 -29.52
N LEU A 804 -22.11 -18.11 -30.39
CA LEU A 804 -21.42 -17.01 -31.08
C LEU A 804 -22.36 -16.17 -31.97
N LYS A 805 -23.45 -16.75 -32.47
CA LYS A 805 -24.47 -16.08 -33.28
C LYS A 805 -25.43 -15.22 -32.45
N GLU A 806 -25.91 -15.72 -31.31
CA GLU A 806 -26.76 -14.94 -30.40
C GLU A 806 -25.98 -13.80 -29.74
N GLU A 807 -24.72 -14.02 -29.38
CA GLU A 807 -23.82 -12.95 -28.91
C GLU A 807 -23.70 -11.77 -29.89
N ARG A 808 -23.59 -12.04 -31.21
CA ARG A 808 -23.57 -10.99 -32.24
C ARG A 808 -24.88 -10.21 -32.29
N LYS A 809 -26.02 -10.88 -32.04
CA LYS A 809 -27.31 -10.18 -31.93
C LYS A 809 -27.37 -9.29 -30.69
N ILE A 810 -26.83 -9.74 -29.55
CA ILE A 810 -26.74 -8.92 -28.32
C ILE A 810 -25.91 -7.66 -28.60
N LEU A 811 -24.72 -7.79 -29.21
CA LEU A 811 -23.89 -6.65 -29.62
C LEU A 811 -24.59 -5.69 -30.59
N ASN A 812 -25.22 -6.24 -31.64
CA ASN A 812 -25.98 -5.44 -32.61
C ASN A 812 -27.17 -4.72 -31.95
N SER A 813 -27.86 -5.36 -30.99
CA SER A 813 -28.96 -4.74 -30.24
C SER A 813 -28.47 -3.59 -29.35
N ALA A 814 -27.27 -3.72 -28.77
CA ALA A 814 -26.63 -2.64 -28.03
C ALA A 814 -26.22 -1.47 -28.94
N GLN A 815 -25.60 -1.74 -30.09
CA GLN A 815 -25.24 -0.71 -31.07
C GLN A 815 -26.46 0.02 -31.64
N LEU A 816 -27.54 -0.70 -31.97
CA LEU A 816 -28.82 -0.11 -32.40
C LEU A 816 -29.42 0.79 -31.30
N SER A 817 -29.34 0.38 -30.03
CA SER A 817 -29.80 1.20 -28.90
C SER A 817 -29.00 2.49 -28.69
N SER A 818 -27.77 2.58 -29.23
CA SER A 818 -26.95 3.80 -29.24
C SER A 818 -27.08 4.66 -30.50
N GLN A 819 -27.81 4.20 -31.54
CA GLN A 819 -28.04 4.97 -32.77
C GLN A 819 -29.49 5.45 -32.94
N MET A 820 -30.45 4.89 -32.20
CA MET A 820 -31.87 5.30 -32.24
C MET A 820 -32.24 6.31 -31.14
N GLU A 821 -31.57 7.46 -31.13
CA GLU A 821 -32.02 8.63 -30.33
C GLU A 821 -32.86 9.64 -31.15
N VAL A 822 -33.41 9.19 -32.30
CA VAL A 822 -34.44 9.93 -33.05
C VAL A 822 -35.47 8.94 -33.63
N GLY A 823 -36.74 9.09 -33.24
CA GLY A 823 -37.90 8.49 -33.94
C GLY A 823 -38.50 7.24 -33.28
N SER A 824 -39.71 7.42 -32.74
CA SER A 824 -40.66 6.39 -32.23
C SER A 824 -40.65 5.06 -33.01
N VAL A 825 -40.77 3.88 -32.36
CA VAL A 825 -42.05 3.30 -31.85
C VAL A 825 -41.82 2.40 -30.59
N GLN A 826 -42.90 2.08 -29.86
CA GLN A 826 -43.08 0.92 -28.94
C GLN A 826 -43.08 1.15 -27.40
N ASN A 827 -43.83 2.17 -26.97
CA ASN A 827 -44.88 2.24 -25.92
C ASN A 827 -45.13 1.15 -24.83
N THR A 828 -44.25 0.16 -24.59
CA THR A 828 -44.42 -0.81 -23.48
C THR A 828 -43.24 -0.77 -22.50
N VAL A 829 -42.01 -0.58 -22.99
CA VAL A 829 -40.80 -0.57 -22.13
C VAL A 829 -40.61 0.78 -21.42
N ILE A 830 -41.05 1.89 -22.04
CA ILE A 830 -40.93 3.26 -21.51
C ILE A 830 -41.65 3.39 -20.16
N GLY A 831 -42.85 2.79 -20.02
CA GLY A 831 -43.65 2.87 -18.80
C GLY A 831 -43.01 2.26 -17.55
N MET A 832 -42.20 1.20 -17.68
CA MET A 832 -41.47 0.63 -16.53
C MET A 832 -40.27 1.50 -16.14
N LEU A 833 -39.51 2.02 -17.12
CA LEU A 833 -38.33 2.83 -16.85
C LEU A 833 -38.69 4.19 -16.24
N ASP A 834 -39.80 4.79 -16.65
CA ASP A 834 -40.26 6.07 -16.12
C ASP A 834 -40.88 5.92 -14.71
N LYS A 835 -41.64 4.84 -14.43
CA LYS A 835 -42.08 4.50 -13.06
C LYS A 835 -40.90 4.37 -12.09
N GLN A 836 -39.84 3.65 -12.48
CA GLN A 836 -38.67 3.46 -11.62
C GLN A 836 -37.90 4.77 -11.38
N LYS A 837 -37.81 5.67 -12.37
CA LYS A 837 -37.24 7.02 -12.19
C LYS A 837 -38.11 7.88 -11.26
N GLU A 838 -39.43 7.81 -11.39
CA GLU A 838 -40.36 8.52 -10.50
C GLU A 838 -40.21 8.05 -9.04
N LEU A 839 -40.08 6.74 -8.83
CA LEU A 839 -39.87 6.18 -7.50
C LEU A 839 -38.52 6.57 -6.90
N ASP A 840 -37.45 6.55 -7.71
CA ASP A 840 -36.12 6.99 -7.31
C ASP A 840 -36.09 8.49 -6.93
N ALA A 841 -36.85 9.33 -7.66
CA ALA A 841 -37.05 10.73 -7.31
C ALA A 841 -37.82 10.90 -5.98
N LYS A 842 -38.87 10.10 -5.72
CA LYS A 842 -39.61 10.10 -4.45
C LYS A 842 -38.72 9.70 -3.27
N VAL A 843 -37.92 8.63 -3.41
CA VAL A 843 -36.98 8.17 -2.38
C VAL A 843 -35.88 9.20 -2.09
N LYS A 844 -35.35 9.86 -3.13
CA LYS A 844 -34.40 10.97 -2.97
C LYS A 844 -35.04 12.20 -2.33
N ALA A 845 -36.29 12.52 -2.64
CA ALA A 845 -37.02 13.62 -2.02
C ALA A 845 -37.20 13.40 -0.51
N VAL A 846 -37.57 12.18 -0.08
CA VAL A 846 -37.61 11.81 1.34
C VAL A 846 -36.25 12.08 2.01
N LYS A 847 -35.16 11.55 1.45
CA LYS A 847 -33.80 11.74 2.00
C LYS A 847 -33.41 13.23 2.12
N ASN A 848 -33.69 14.02 1.10
CA ASN A 848 -33.38 15.46 1.12
C ASN A 848 -34.19 16.19 2.21
N SER A 849 -35.48 15.91 2.32
CA SER A 849 -36.33 16.52 3.36
C SER A 849 -35.94 16.12 4.79
N VAL A 850 -35.29 14.96 5.02
CA VAL A 850 -34.68 14.65 6.33
C VAL A 850 -33.50 15.59 6.62
N ILE A 851 -32.64 15.84 5.63
CA ILE A 851 -31.46 16.73 5.75
C ILE A 851 -31.91 18.17 6.02
N ASP A 852 -32.94 18.64 5.33
CA ASP A 852 -33.54 19.97 5.56
C ASP A 852 -34.04 20.10 7.01
N VAL A 853 -34.76 19.08 7.51
CA VAL A 853 -35.25 19.03 8.90
C VAL A 853 -34.11 18.96 9.93
N GLU A 854 -33.03 18.23 9.66
CA GLU A 854 -31.86 18.20 10.56
C GLU A 854 -31.17 19.57 10.64
N GLN A 855 -31.05 20.27 9.50
CA GLN A 855 -30.46 21.61 9.46
C GLN A 855 -31.35 22.65 10.18
N ASP A 856 -32.67 22.55 10.07
CA ASP A 856 -33.63 23.38 10.81
C ASP A 856 -33.52 23.14 12.33
N ILE A 857 -33.44 21.88 12.77
CA ILE A 857 -33.32 21.52 14.20
C ILE A 857 -32.00 22.02 14.78
N LYS A 858 -30.90 21.92 14.02
CA LYS A 858 -29.61 22.50 14.43
C LYS A 858 -29.70 24.02 14.59
N THR A 859 -30.39 24.70 13.66
CA THR A 859 -30.61 26.14 13.75
C THR A 859 -31.46 26.52 14.96
N LEU A 860 -32.42 25.68 15.36
CA LEU A 860 -33.17 25.85 16.62
C LEU A 860 -32.30 25.64 17.86
N GLU A 861 -31.37 24.67 17.85
CA GLU A 861 -30.41 24.47 18.95
C GLU A 861 -29.50 25.70 19.11
N ASP A 862 -28.91 26.19 18.02
CA ASP A 862 -28.08 27.41 18.00
C ASP A 862 -28.86 28.64 18.55
N MET A 863 -30.14 28.78 18.19
CA MET A 863 -31.02 29.85 18.69
C MET A 863 -31.38 29.70 20.18
N GLN A 864 -31.59 28.47 20.68
CA GLN A 864 -31.86 28.23 22.09
C GLN A 864 -30.62 28.51 22.95
N ASP A 865 -29.45 28.07 22.52
CA ASP A 865 -28.19 28.34 23.22
C ASP A 865 -27.86 29.85 23.21
N GLU A 866 -28.15 30.58 22.12
CA GLU A 866 -28.03 32.06 22.08
C GLU A 866 -29.03 32.74 23.05
N TYR A 867 -30.24 32.21 23.19
CA TYR A 867 -31.25 32.72 24.12
C TYR A 867 -30.87 32.46 25.58
N ASP A 868 -30.43 31.25 25.93
CA ASP A 868 -29.93 30.90 27.27
C ASP A 868 -28.70 31.74 27.65
N PHE A 869 -27.77 31.95 26.71
CA PHE A 869 -26.64 32.87 26.89
C PHE A 869 -27.09 34.31 27.16
N LYS A 870 -28.06 34.83 26.39
CA LYS A 870 -28.64 36.16 26.63
C LYS A 870 -29.35 36.24 27.98
N CYS A 871 -30.14 35.25 28.37
CA CYS A 871 -30.84 35.21 29.65
C CYS A 871 -29.88 35.16 30.85
N LYS A 872 -28.87 34.29 30.82
CA LYS A 872 -27.80 34.23 31.85
C LYS A 872 -27.03 35.54 31.96
N THR A 873 -26.84 36.25 30.84
CA THR A 873 -26.20 37.57 30.82
C THR A 873 -27.13 38.67 31.36
N LEU A 874 -28.42 38.66 30.99
CA LEU A 874 -29.41 39.67 31.36
C LEU A 874 -29.90 39.57 32.82
N GLN A 875 -29.82 38.39 33.46
CA GLN A 875 -30.06 38.27 34.91
C GLN A 875 -29.10 39.13 35.76
N SER A 876 -27.96 39.58 35.20
CA SER A 876 -27.05 40.53 35.86
C SER A 876 -27.44 42.01 35.73
N ARG A 877 -28.36 42.35 34.82
CA ARG A 877 -28.76 43.72 34.46
C ARG A 877 -30.23 43.75 34.04
N GLY A 878 -31.11 43.96 35.01
CA GLY A 878 -32.55 44.01 34.78
C GLY A 878 -32.95 45.10 33.77
N ASN A 879 -33.40 44.68 32.60
CA ASN A 879 -34.24 45.41 31.65
C ASN A 879 -34.86 44.40 30.67
N GLU A 880 -36.12 44.64 30.27
CA GLU A 880 -36.87 43.76 29.38
C GLU A 880 -36.40 43.88 27.92
N THR A 881 -36.43 42.77 27.18
CA THR A 881 -36.27 42.75 25.71
C THR A 881 -37.24 41.77 25.07
N ASN A 882 -37.74 42.11 23.88
CA ASN A 882 -38.81 41.39 23.19
C ASN A 882 -38.49 39.91 22.92
N ASN A 883 -39.45 39.03 23.22
CA ASN A 883 -39.36 37.60 22.94
C ASN A 883 -39.53 37.30 21.44
N THR A 884 -38.43 36.95 20.76
CA THR A 884 -38.52 36.13 19.54
C THR A 884 -38.63 34.67 19.97
N GLN A 885 -39.85 34.13 20.01
CA GLN A 885 -40.04 32.70 20.30
C GLN A 885 -39.41 31.86 19.17
N PRO A 886 -38.61 30.82 19.47
CA PRO A 886 -38.09 29.92 18.45
C PRO A 886 -39.25 29.23 17.70
N ASN A 887 -39.15 29.12 16.37
CA ASN A 887 -40.27 28.75 15.49
C ASN A 887 -40.57 27.23 15.47
N LEU A 888 -40.62 26.61 16.65
CA LEU A 888 -40.74 25.16 16.89
C LEU A 888 -41.93 24.53 16.16
N LEU A 889 -43.04 25.27 16.02
CA LEU A 889 -44.23 24.84 15.29
C LEU A 889 -43.94 24.58 13.80
N GLU A 890 -43.05 25.35 13.18
CA GLU A 890 -42.67 25.17 11.77
C GLU A 890 -41.92 23.85 11.56
N VAL A 891 -40.96 23.55 12.43
CA VAL A 891 -40.16 22.32 12.37
C VAL A 891 -41.01 21.08 12.67
N VAL A 892 -41.92 21.15 13.66
CA VAL A 892 -42.90 20.09 13.91
C VAL A 892 -43.79 19.86 12.67
N ASN A 893 -44.24 20.91 11.99
CA ASN A 893 -45.03 20.78 10.75
C ASN A 893 -44.22 20.19 9.58
N LYS A 894 -42.93 20.55 9.43
CA LYS A 894 -42.04 19.95 8.43
C LYS A 894 -41.82 18.46 8.69
N ILE A 895 -41.67 18.04 9.96
CA ILE A 895 -41.60 16.62 10.33
C ILE A 895 -42.90 15.88 10.00
N VAL A 896 -44.07 16.48 10.26
CA VAL A 896 -45.37 15.90 9.86
C VAL A 896 -45.44 15.69 8.34
N GLN A 897 -45.01 16.67 7.55
CA GLN A 897 -44.99 16.58 6.09
C GLN A 897 -44.00 15.52 5.59
N LEU A 898 -42.80 15.45 6.18
CA LEU A 898 -41.80 14.41 5.90
C LEU A 898 -42.32 13.00 6.21
N LEU A 899 -43.02 12.80 7.33
CA LEU A 899 -43.64 11.50 7.63
C LEU A 899 -44.77 11.17 6.65
N ASN A 900 -45.55 12.16 6.19
CA ASN A 900 -46.56 11.96 5.15
C ASN A 900 -45.93 11.49 3.82
N THR A 901 -44.87 12.15 3.35
CA THR A 901 -44.19 11.78 2.08
C THR A 901 -43.46 10.45 2.18
N THR A 902 -42.90 10.15 3.37
CA THR A 902 -42.28 8.86 3.68
C THR A 902 -43.31 7.73 3.63
N GLU A 903 -44.49 7.91 4.24
CA GLU A 903 -45.58 6.92 4.23
C GLU A 903 -46.11 6.63 2.82
N HIS A 904 -46.26 7.65 1.98
CA HIS A 904 -46.65 7.46 0.57
C HIS A 904 -45.57 6.71 -0.23
N THR A 905 -44.30 7.06 -0.04
CA THR A 905 -43.17 6.42 -0.73
C THR A 905 -43.00 4.97 -0.28
N GLN A 906 -43.13 4.71 1.02
CA GLN A 906 -43.16 3.37 1.62
C GLN A 906 -44.34 2.54 1.10
N SER A 907 -45.52 3.13 0.96
CA SER A 907 -46.70 2.43 0.43
C SER A 907 -46.51 2.00 -1.02
N ALA A 908 -45.92 2.84 -1.87
CA ALA A 908 -45.58 2.47 -3.25
C ALA A 908 -44.49 1.38 -3.31
N LEU A 909 -43.46 1.47 -2.47
CA LEU A 909 -42.41 0.44 -2.36
C LEU A 909 -42.96 -0.93 -1.92
N ILE A 910 -43.84 -0.98 -0.93
CA ILE A 910 -44.34 -2.23 -0.34
C ILE A 910 -45.50 -2.82 -1.16
N ASN A 911 -46.46 -2.00 -1.60
CA ASN A 911 -47.71 -2.50 -2.20
C ASN A 911 -47.67 -2.57 -3.73
N GLU A 912 -46.77 -1.83 -4.39
CA GLU A 912 -46.64 -1.86 -5.85
C GLU A 912 -45.35 -2.59 -6.27
N GLU A 913 -44.18 -1.97 -6.06
CA GLU A 913 -42.91 -2.49 -6.61
C GLU A 913 -42.46 -3.83 -6.00
N LEU A 914 -42.62 -4.03 -4.69
CA LEU A 914 -42.32 -5.31 -4.04
C LEU A 914 -43.29 -6.43 -4.48
N VAL A 915 -44.55 -6.09 -4.77
CA VAL A 915 -45.55 -7.04 -5.28
C VAL A 915 -45.27 -7.39 -6.74
N GLU A 916 -45.00 -6.40 -7.60
CA GLU A 916 -44.56 -6.61 -8.97
C GLU A 916 -43.24 -7.42 -9.04
N TRP A 917 -42.31 -7.20 -8.10
CA TRP A 917 -41.09 -8.02 -8.01
C TRP A 917 -41.38 -9.48 -7.61
N LYS A 918 -42.27 -9.73 -6.63
CA LYS A 918 -42.69 -11.09 -6.27
C LYS A 918 -43.35 -11.80 -7.46
N HIS A 919 -44.19 -11.10 -8.23
CA HIS A 919 -44.82 -11.64 -9.43
C HIS A 919 -43.81 -11.91 -10.58
N ARG A 920 -42.80 -11.06 -10.74
CA ARG A 920 -41.67 -11.32 -11.66
C ARG A 920 -40.84 -12.54 -11.24
N GLN A 921 -40.53 -12.68 -9.95
CA GLN A 921 -39.85 -13.87 -9.42
C GLN A 921 -40.69 -15.15 -9.64
N GLN A 922 -42.01 -15.07 -9.47
CA GLN A 922 -42.94 -16.17 -9.78
C GLN A 922 -42.93 -16.56 -11.25
N THR A 923 -42.97 -15.57 -12.15
CA THR A 923 -42.92 -15.79 -13.60
C THR A 923 -41.55 -16.39 -14.02
N ALA A 924 -40.46 -15.97 -13.39
CA ALA A 924 -39.13 -16.57 -13.61
C ALA A 924 -39.06 -18.04 -13.15
N CYS A 925 -39.75 -18.43 -12.06
CA CYS A 925 -39.77 -19.82 -11.58
C CYS A 925 -40.45 -20.81 -12.55
N ILE A 926 -41.26 -20.33 -13.49
CA ILE A 926 -41.90 -21.12 -14.55
C ILE A 926 -41.25 -20.95 -15.94
N GLY A 927 -40.05 -20.34 -16.01
CA GLY A 927 -39.29 -20.15 -17.25
C GLY A 927 -39.47 -18.80 -17.94
N GLY A 928 -40.04 -17.80 -17.27
CA GLY A 928 -40.03 -16.41 -17.73
C GLY A 928 -38.66 -15.72 -17.60
N PRO A 929 -38.48 -14.53 -18.20
CA PRO A 929 -37.20 -13.82 -18.20
C PRO A 929 -36.75 -13.45 -16.77
N PRO A 930 -35.48 -13.65 -16.40
CA PRO A 930 -35.03 -13.63 -15.00
C PRO A 930 -34.82 -12.24 -14.38
N ASN A 931 -35.44 -11.18 -14.94
CA ASN A 931 -35.27 -9.77 -14.53
C ASN A 931 -35.87 -9.46 -13.14
N ALA A 932 -35.23 -10.00 -12.10
CA ALA A 932 -35.63 -9.97 -10.70
C ALA A 932 -34.51 -9.45 -9.79
N CYS A 933 -33.61 -8.60 -10.32
CA CYS A 933 -32.53 -7.98 -9.53
C CYS A 933 -33.09 -7.21 -8.31
N LEU A 934 -32.72 -7.66 -7.12
CA LEU A 934 -33.16 -7.12 -5.84
C LEU A 934 -32.40 -5.85 -5.41
N ASP A 935 -31.25 -5.55 -6.03
CA ASP A 935 -30.30 -4.57 -5.51
C ASP A 935 -30.85 -3.13 -5.55
N GLN A 936 -31.69 -2.79 -6.53
CA GLN A 936 -32.37 -1.48 -6.63
C GLN A 936 -33.46 -1.32 -5.54
N LEU A 937 -34.27 -2.36 -5.31
CA LEU A 937 -35.22 -2.40 -4.19
C LEU A 937 -34.50 -2.33 -2.84
N GLN A 938 -33.38 -3.03 -2.69
CA GLN A 938 -32.56 -2.99 -1.48
C GLN A 938 -32.04 -1.57 -1.21
N ASN A 939 -31.57 -0.87 -2.24
CA ASN A 939 -31.14 0.53 -2.12
C ASN A 939 -32.28 1.45 -1.66
N TRP A 940 -33.47 1.34 -2.27
CA TRP A 940 -34.62 2.17 -1.90
C TRP A 940 -35.14 1.87 -0.48
N PHE A 941 -35.31 0.60 -0.11
CA PHE A 941 -35.70 0.20 1.24
C PHE A 941 -34.67 0.66 2.28
N THR A 942 -33.37 0.56 1.98
CA THR A 942 -32.31 1.03 2.88
C THR A 942 -32.36 2.56 3.05
N ILE A 943 -32.50 3.35 1.98
CA ILE A 943 -32.57 4.82 2.08
C ILE A 943 -33.79 5.26 2.91
N VAL A 944 -34.95 4.63 2.73
CA VAL A 944 -36.15 4.97 3.52
C VAL A 944 -36.00 4.54 4.99
N ALA A 945 -35.34 3.41 5.27
CA ALA A 945 -35.04 2.97 6.63
C ALA A 945 -34.04 3.89 7.35
N GLU A 946 -32.94 4.27 6.67
CA GLU A 946 -31.98 5.28 7.14
C GLU A 946 -32.69 6.61 7.45
N SER A 947 -33.57 7.05 6.55
CA SER A 947 -34.36 8.28 6.70
C SER A 947 -35.25 8.25 7.93
N LEU A 948 -35.98 7.15 8.16
CA LEU A 948 -36.81 6.97 9.36
C LEU A 948 -35.98 6.87 10.65
N GLN A 949 -34.80 6.25 10.60
CA GLN A 949 -33.87 6.19 11.73
C GLN A 949 -33.29 7.57 12.08
N GLN A 950 -32.95 8.39 11.06
CA GLN A 950 -32.54 9.77 11.23
C GLN A 950 -33.68 10.63 11.81
N VAL A 951 -34.91 10.51 11.32
CA VAL A 951 -36.08 11.20 11.91
C VAL A 951 -36.26 10.82 13.38
N ARG A 952 -36.08 9.55 13.76
CA ARG A 952 -36.11 9.12 15.17
C ARG A 952 -35.01 9.78 16.02
N GLN A 953 -33.79 9.96 15.47
CA GLN A 953 -32.71 10.67 16.15
C GLN A 953 -33.02 12.17 16.30
N GLN A 954 -33.53 12.80 15.24
CA GLN A 954 -33.94 14.21 15.27
C GLN A 954 -35.09 14.47 16.26
N LEU A 955 -36.08 13.57 16.33
CA LEU A 955 -37.14 13.62 17.34
C LEU A 955 -36.57 13.54 18.76
N LYS A 956 -35.57 12.68 19.02
CA LYS A 956 -34.91 12.59 20.32
C LYS A 956 -34.15 13.88 20.68
N LYS A 957 -33.44 14.50 19.74
CA LYS A 957 -32.80 15.81 19.95
C LYS A 957 -33.84 16.88 20.29
N LEU A 958 -35.00 16.89 19.63
CA LEU A 958 -36.09 17.82 19.95
C LEU A 958 -36.62 17.63 21.40
N GLU A 959 -36.60 16.42 21.96
CA GLU A 959 -36.88 16.22 23.40
C GLU A 959 -35.78 16.76 24.32
N GLU A 960 -34.53 16.65 23.91
CA GLU A 960 -33.39 17.18 24.66
C GLU A 960 -33.42 18.72 24.67
N LEU A 961 -33.90 19.34 23.58
CA LEU A 961 -34.19 20.79 23.49
C LEU A 961 -35.43 21.20 24.32
N GLU A 962 -36.52 20.40 24.30
CA GLU A 962 -37.69 20.58 25.19
C GLU A 962 -37.27 20.60 26.68
N GLN A 963 -36.36 19.71 27.09
CA GLN A 963 -35.84 19.66 28.46
C GLN A 963 -34.97 20.87 28.84
N LYS A 964 -34.30 21.52 27.87
CA LYS A 964 -33.56 22.78 28.09
C LYS A 964 -34.51 23.98 28.20
N PHE A 965 -35.58 24.03 27.39
CA PHE A 965 -36.49 25.17 27.30
C PHE A 965 -37.89 24.77 26.80
N THR A 966 -38.94 25.09 27.57
CA THR A 966 -40.35 24.82 27.22
C THR A 966 -41.28 25.93 27.71
N TYR A 967 -42.47 26.03 27.12
CA TYR A 967 -43.52 27.03 27.43
C TYR A 967 -44.92 26.45 27.17
N ASP A 968 -45.96 26.97 27.83
CA ASP A 968 -47.34 26.55 27.56
C ASP A 968 -47.95 27.41 26.41
N PRO A 969 -48.45 26.84 25.29
CA PRO A 969 -48.49 25.42 24.92
C PRO A 969 -47.41 25.00 23.90
N ASP A 970 -46.46 24.17 24.34
CA ASP A 970 -45.35 23.69 23.52
C ASP A 970 -45.82 22.78 22.35
N PRO A 971 -45.46 23.08 21.09
CA PRO A 971 -45.72 22.22 19.95
C PRO A 971 -45.06 20.83 20.05
N ILE A 972 -43.91 20.71 20.71
CA ILE A 972 -43.20 19.44 20.90
C ILE A 972 -43.99 18.57 21.86
N THR A 973 -44.24 19.03 23.09
CA THR A 973 -44.93 18.25 24.14
C THR A 973 -46.29 17.72 23.67
N LYS A 974 -47.00 18.46 22.81
CA LYS A 974 -48.28 18.02 22.20
C LYS A 974 -48.16 16.96 21.12
N ASN A 975 -47.12 16.99 20.29
CA ASN A 975 -47.02 16.11 19.10
C ASN A 975 -45.99 14.99 19.24
N LYS A 976 -45.06 15.09 20.20
CA LYS A 976 -43.95 14.16 20.47
C LYS A 976 -44.35 12.69 20.40
N GLN A 977 -45.28 12.25 21.25
CA GLN A 977 -45.70 10.85 21.30
C GLN A 977 -46.31 10.39 19.96
N VAL A 978 -47.15 11.21 19.33
CA VAL A 978 -47.80 10.90 18.05
C VAL A 978 -46.78 10.75 16.91
N LEU A 979 -45.77 11.63 16.86
CA LEU A 979 -44.70 11.57 15.86
C LEU A 979 -43.77 10.37 16.09
N GLN A 980 -43.47 10.03 17.35
CA GLN A 980 -42.68 8.86 17.68
C GLN A 980 -43.41 7.56 17.35
N ASP A 981 -44.67 7.42 17.76
CA ASP A 981 -45.50 6.24 17.48
C ASP A 981 -45.68 6.06 15.97
N ARG A 982 -45.87 7.14 15.22
CA ARG A 982 -45.97 7.11 13.74
C ARG A 982 -44.65 6.71 13.07
N THR A 983 -43.53 7.32 13.48
CA THR A 983 -42.19 6.97 12.96
C THR A 983 -41.85 5.51 13.26
N TYR A 984 -42.17 5.04 14.47
CA TYR A 984 -42.02 3.65 14.90
C TYR A 984 -42.89 2.70 14.07
N SER A 985 -44.16 3.05 13.83
CA SER A 985 -45.08 2.24 13.03
C SER A 985 -44.59 2.08 11.58
N LEU A 986 -44.18 3.19 10.94
CA LEU A 986 -43.63 3.18 9.58
C LEU A 986 -42.36 2.34 9.49
N PHE A 987 -41.41 2.55 10.41
CA PHE A 987 -40.17 1.75 10.46
C PHE A 987 -40.47 0.27 10.69
N LYS A 988 -41.38 -0.07 11.61
CA LYS A 988 -41.80 -1.45 11.86
C LYS A 988 -42.39 -2.10 10.60
N GLN A 989 -43.33 -1.44 9.94
CA GLN A 989 -43.95 -1.93 8.70
C GLN A 989 -42.91 -2.13 7.58
N LEU A 990 -41.98 -1.18 7.40
CA LEU A 990 -40.94 -1.26 6.38
C LEU A 990 -40.02 -2.47 6.62
N ILE A 991 -39.55 -2.64 7.87
CA ILE A 991 -38.67 -3.74 8.25
C ILE A 991 -39.41 -5.08 8.11
N GLN A 992 -40.68 -5.18 8.52
CA GLN A 992 -41.53 -6.37 8.33
C GLN A 992 -41.69 -6.75 6.86
N SER A 993 -41.94 -5.80 5.97
CA SER A 993 -42.06 -6.06 4.54
C SER A 993 -40.72 -6.31 3.82
N SER A 994 -39.58 -5.98 4.45
CA SER A 994 -38.25 -6.07 3.83
C SER A 994 -37.63 -7.48 3.81
N PHE A 995 -38.19 -8.45 4.54
CA PHE A 995 -37.64 -9.81 4.64
C PHE A 995 -38.17 -10.71 3.53
N VAL A 996 -37.30 -11.14 2.60
CA VAL A 996 -37.70 -11.82 1.36
C VAL A 996 -36.86 -13.06 1.06
N VAL A 997 -37.46 -13.99 0.31
CA VAL A 997 -36.78 -15.16 -0.26
C VAL A 997 -36.11 -14.73 -1.57
N GLU A 998 -34.79 -14.54 -1.57
CA GLU A 998 -34.00 -14.16 -2.75
C GLU A 998 -33.92 -15.31 -3.76
N ARG A 999 -33.61 -16.52 -3.28
CA ARG A 999 -33.53 -17.73 -4.09
C ARG A 999 -34.55 -18.74 -3.56
N GLN A 1000 -35.57 -19.00 -4.37
CA GLN A 1000 -36.59 -20.01 -4.10
C GLN A 1000 -35.94 -21.41 -3.97
N PRO A 1001 -36.51 -22.30 -3.13
CA PRO A 1001 -35.95 -23.63 -2.89
C PRO A 1001 -35.65 -24.42 -4.17
N CYS A 1002 -34.40 -24.85 -4.36
CA CYS A 1002 -34.00 -25.66 -5.51
C CYS A 1002 -33.03 -26.80 -5.12
N MET A 1003 -33.16 -27.93 -5.82
CA MET A 1003 -32.22 -29.05 -5.70
C MET A 1003 -31.01 -28.82 -6.62
N PRO A 1004 -29.76 -29.00 -6.14
CA PRO A 1004 -28.56 -28.87 -6.97
C PRO A 1004 -28.53 -29.79 -8.19
N THR A 1005 -29.25 -30.92 -8.15
CA THR A 1005 -29.33 -31.87 -9.27
C THR A 1005 -30.33 -31.48 -10.36
N HIS A 1006 -31.24 -30.53 -10.10
CA HIS A 1006 -32.28 -30.09 -11.04
C HIS A 1006 -32.51 -28.57 -10.92
N PRO A 1007 -31.51 -27.71 -11.21
CA PRO A 1007 -31.61 -26.26 -11.03
C PRO A 1007 -32.69 -25.60 -11.90
N GLN A 1008 -33.02 -26.20 -13.05
CA GLN A 1008 -34.06 -25.74 -13.98
C GLN A 1008 -35.50 -25.93 -13.47
N ARG A 1009 -35.72 -26.58 -12.32
CA ARG A 1009 -37.04 -26.81 -11.73
C ARG A 1009 -37.06 -26.39 -10.26
N PRO A 1010 -37.00 -25.07 -9.96
CA PRO A 1010 -37.20 -24.57 -8.61
C PRO A 1010 -38.57 -25.01 -8.08
N LEU A 1011 -38.72 -25.09 -6.75
CA LEU A 1011 -39.93 -25.50 -6.04
C LEU A 1011 -40.37 -26.96 -6.24
N VAL A 1012 -39.62 -27.77 -6.99
CA VAL A 1012 -39.77 -29.23 -6.99
C VAL A 1012 -38.68 -29.83 -6.11
N LEU A 1013 -39.09 -30.55 -5.06
CA LEU A 1013 -38.16 -31.21 -4.14
C LEU A 1013 -38.33 -32.74 -4.18
N LYS A 1014 -37.28 -33.46 -3.79
CA LYS A 1014 -37.29 -34.92 -3.66
C LYS A 1014 -36.86 -35.30 -2.25
N THR A 1015 -37.64 -36.15 -1.58
CA THR A 1015 -37.33 -36.65 -0.23
C THR A 1015 -35.94 -37.31 -0.20
N GLY A 1016 -35.17 -37.04 0.86
CA GLY A 1016 -33.78 -37.51 0.99
C GLY A 1016 -32.75 -36.81 0.09
N VAL A 1017 -33.17 -35.90 -0.80
CA VAL A 1017 -32.26 -35.04 -1.57
C VAL A 1017 -32.15 -33.68 -0.89
N GLN A 1018 -30.93 -33.16 -0.86
CA GLN A 1018 -30.60 -31.88 -0.27
C GLN A 1018 -30.96 -30.72 -1.21
N PHE A 1019 -31.57 -29.66 -0.67
CA PHE A 1019 -31.91 -28.44 -1.41
C PHE A 1019 -31.28 -27.20 -0.76
N THR A 1020 -31.29 -26.09 -1.49
CA THR A 1020 -30.78 -24.79 -1.04
C THR A 1020 -31.86 -23.71 -1.09
N VAL A 1021 -31.80 -22.76 -0.15
CA VAL A 1021 -32.66 -21.56 -0.09
C VAL A 1021 -31.81 -20.37 0.34
N LYS A 1022 -32.00 -19.20 -0.28
CA LYS A 1022 -31.33 -17.96 0.14
C LYS A 1022 -32.36 -16.91 0.53
N LEU A 1023 -32.19 -16.36 1.73
CA LEU A 1023 -33.01 -15.28 2.28
C LEU A 1023 -32.20 -13.98 2.32
N ARG A 1024 -32.87 -12.85 2.14
CA ARG A 1024 -32.26 -11.51 2.18
C ARG A 1024 -33.17 -10.54 2.93
N LEU A 1025 -32.57 -9.66 3.72
CA LEU A 1025 -33.24 -8.47 4.24
C LEU A 1025 -32.95 -7.30 3.29
N LEU A 1026 -33.99 -6.65 2.76
CA LEU A 1026 -33.85 -5.51 1.84
C LEU A 1026 -33.32 -4.23 2.52
N VAL A 1027 -33.35 -4.16 3.85
CA VAL A 1027 -32.78 -3.05 4.62
C VAL A 1027 -31.36 -3.41 5.08
N LYS A 1028 -30.36 -2.65 4.61
CA LYS A 1028 -28.94 -2.82 4.94
C LYS A 1028 -28.48 -1.81 5.99
N LEU A 1029 -28.71 -2.12 7.27
CA LEU A 1029 -28.19 -1.36 8.42
C LEU A 1029 -27.10 -2.17 9.13
N GLN A 1030 -26.00 -1.52 9.54
CA GLN A 1030 -24.86 -2.20 10.15
C GLN A 1030 -25.23 -2.81 11.52
N GLU A 1031 -26.14 -2.15 12.24
CA GLU A 1031 -26.68 -2.55 13.54
C GLU A 1031 -27.52 -3.84 13.50
N LEU A 1032 -27.87 -4.34 12.30
CA LEU A 1032 -28.60 -5.59 12.11
C LEU A 1032 -27.68 -6.78 11.77
N ASN A 1033 -26.40 -6.54 11.47
CA ASN A 1033 -25.44 -7.60 11.17
C ASN A 1033 -25.25 -8.53 12.38
N TYR A 1034 -25.31 -9.85 12.17
CA TYR A 1034 -25.29 -10.90 13.21
C TYR A 1034 -26.44 -10.92 14.24
N ASN A 1035 -27.34 -9.92 14.23
CA ASN A 1035 -28.40 -9.80 15.25
C ASN A 1035 -29.71 -10.51 14.88
N LEU A 1036 -29.85 -11.02 13.65
CA LEU A 1036 -31.04 -11.75 13.18
C LEU A 1036 -30.74 -13.24 13.05
N LYS A 1037 -31.45 -14.08 13.81
CA LYS A 1037 -31.37 -15.54 13.76
C LYS A 1037 -32.65 -16.12 13.16
N VAL A 1038 -32.58 -16.48 11.88
CA VAL A 1038 -33.68 -17.10 11.15
C VAL A 1038 -33.84 -18.57 11.52
N LYS A 1039 -35.09 -19.00 11.67
CA LYS A 1039 -35.54 -20.38 11.87
C LYS A 1039 -36.42 -20.80 10.69
N VAL A 1040 -36.24 -22.03 10.22
CA VAL A 1040 -37.02 -22.64 9.14
C VAL A 1040 -38.12 -23.53 9.72
N LEU A 1041 -39.33 -23.44 9.19
CA LEU A 1041 -40.50 -24.23 9.58
C LEU A 1041 -41.27 -24.71 8.34
N PHE A 1042 -41.91 -25.88 8.43
CA PHE A 1042 -42.86 -26.36 7.44
C PHE A 1042 -44.29 -26.25 7.99
N ASP A 1043 -45.23 -25.87 7.13
CA ASP A 1043 -46.69 -25.94 7.35
C ASP A 1043 -47.19 -25.32 8.69
N LYS A 1044 -46.69 -24.12 9.02
CA LYS A 1044 -46.96 -23.42 10.29
C LYS A 1044 -48.45 -23.22 10.59
N ASP A 1045 -49.23 -22.76 9.61
CA ASP A 1045 -50.60 -22.25 9.83
C ASP A 1045 -51.71 -23.24 9.42
N VAL A 1046 -51.38 -24.52 9.21
CA VAL A 1046 -52.37 -25.56 8.89
C VAL A 1046 -53.17 -25.92 10.14
N SER A 1047 -54.27 -25.20 10.37
CA SER A 1047 -55.15 -25.45 11.52
C SER A 1047 -55.79 -26.86 11.46
N GLU A 1048 -55.74 -27.58 12.58
CA GLU A 1048 -56.15 -29.00 12.68
C GLU A 1048 -57.63 -29.27 12.31
N LYS A 1049 -58.47 -28.23 12.17
CA LYS A 1049 -59.92 -28.38 11.94
C LYS A 1049 -60.31 -28.77 10.52
N ASN A 1050 -59.44 -28.58 9.52
CA ASN A 1050 -59.71 -28.94 8.12
C ASN A 1050 -58.96 -30.20 7.67
N SER A 1051 -58.50 -31.05 8.61
CA SER A 1051 -57.76 -32.26 8.29
C SER A 1051 -58.65 -33.35 7.66
N VAL A 1052 -58.69 -33.38 6.33
CA VAL A 1052 -58.83 -34.65 5.61
C VAL A 1052 -57.72 -35.58 6.12
N LYS A 1053 -58.03 -36.85 6.42
CA LYS A 1053 -57.08 -37.82 6.98
C LYS A 1053 -55.86 -38.02 6.04
N GLY A 1054 -54.78 -37.28 6.27
CA GLY A 1054 -53.57 -37.33 5.44
C GLY A 1054 -52.38 -36.59 6.05
N PHE A 1055 -52.52 -35.29 6.31
CA PHE A 1055 -51.43 -34.40 6.70
C PHE A 1055 -50.59 -34.90 7.89
N ARG A 1056 -49.29 -35.06 7.67
CA ARG A 1056 -48.28 -35.39 8.69
C ARG A 1056 -47.20 -34.32 8.72
N LYS A 1057 -46.83 -33.87 9.92
CA LYS A 1057 -45.77 -32.86 10.12
C LYS A 1057 -44.42 -33.32 9.57
N PHE A 1058 -43.78 -32.46 8.79
CA PHE A 1058 -42.44 -32.68 8.24
C PHE A 1058 -41.34 -32.28 9.24
N ASN A 1059 -40.32 -33.13 9.36
CA ASN A 1059 -39.09 -32.82 10.09
C ASN A 1059 -37.99 -32.43 9.10
N ILE A 1060 -37.20 -31.41 9.46
CA ILE A 1060 -36.08 -30.91 8.67
C ILE A 1060 -34.81 -31.71 9.00
N LEU A 1061 -34.18 -32.31 7.98
CA LEU A 1061 -32.78 -32.74 8.06
C LEU A 1061 -31.86 -31.53 7.78
N GLY A 1062 -30.94 -31.24 8.70
CA GLY A 1062 -29.96 -30.16 8.59
C GLY A 1062 -30.10 -29.09 9.68
N THR A 1063 -29.31 -28.02 9.58
CA THR A 1063 -29.37 -26.89 10.51
C THR A 1063 -30.61 -26.03 10.24
N SER A 1064 -31.65 -26.20 11.06
CA SER A 1064 -32.92 -25.48 10.95
C SER A 1064 -32.90 -24.02 11.43
N THR A 1065 -31.76 -23.51 11.91
CA THR A 1065 -31.56 -22.09 12.24
C THR A 1065 -30.24 -21.56 11.71
N LYS A 1066 -30.22 -20.33 11.18
CA LYS A 1066 -29.02 -19.64 10.69
C LYS A 1066 -29.06 -18.15 11.02
N VAL A 1067 -27.90 -17.57 11.34
CA VAL A 1067 -27.75 -16.12 11.58
C VAL A 1067 -27.52 -15.40 10.26
N MET A 1068 -28.22 -14.28 10.02
CA MET A 1068 -27.98 -13.44 8.85
C MET A 1068 -26.72 -12.59 9.06
N ASN A 1069 -25.87 -12.53 8.04
CA ASN A 1069 -24.67 -11.70 8.06
C ASN A 1069 -24.41 -11.07 6.68
N MET A 1070 -23.50 -10.09 6.64
CA MET A 1070 -23.12 -9.41 5.39
C MET A 1070 -21.96 -10.11 4.66
N GLU A 1071 -21.22 -11.01 5.33
CA GLU A 1071 -20.02 -11.69 4.81
C GLU A 1071 -20.32 -12.82 3.81
N GLU A 1072 -21.47 -13.49 3.93
CA GLU A 1072 -21.88 -14.58 3.03
C GLU A 1072 -22.29 -14.10 1.61
N SER A 1073 -22.23 -12.80 1.31
CA SER A 1073 -22.66 -12.25 0.03
C SER A 1073 -21.61 -11.36 -0.62
N THR A 1074 -21.38 -11.57 -1.92
CA THR A 1074 -20.44 -10.80 -2.75
C THR A 1074 -20.76 -9.30 -2.82
N ASN A 1075 -22.03 -8.93 -2.58
CA ASN A 1075 -22.52 -7.55 -2.69
C ASN A 1075 -22.69 -6.90 -1.28
N GLY A 1076 -22.28 -7.59 -0.20
CA GLY A 1076 -22.42 -7.11 1.18
C GLY A 1076 -23.88 -6.85 1.60
N SER A 1077 -24.83 -7.63 1.09
CA SER A 1077 -26.24 -7.67 1.50
C SER A 1077 -26.42 -8.49 2.78
N LEU A 1078 -27.36 -8.13 3.66
CA LEU A 1078 -27.67 -8.94 4.83
C LEU A 1078 -28.48 -10.18 4.43
N ALA A 1079 -27.83 -11.35 4.41
CA ALA A 1079 -28.38 -12.58 3.84
C ALA A 1079 -28.14 -13.80 4.75
N ALA A 1080 -28.91 -14.86 4.52
CA ALA A 1080 -28.66 -16.19 5.06
C ALA A 1080 -28.98 -17.26 4.00
N GLU A 1081 -27.98 -18.06 3.63
CA GLU A 1081 -28.18 -19.20 2.73
C GLU A 1081 -28.22 -20.52 3.48
N PHE A 1082 -29.39 -21.17 3.49
CA PHE A 1082 -29.54 -22.53 3.98
C PHE A 1082 -29.12 -23.49 2.88
N ARG A 1083 -27.96 -24.12 3.06
CA ARG A 1083 -27.46 -25.20 2.20
C ARG A 1083 -27.72 -26.54 2.90
N HIS A 1084 -28.13 -27.55 2.13
CA HIS A 1084 -28.31 -28.93 2.59
C HIS A 1084 -29.53 -29.20 3.50
N LEU A 1085 -30.63 -28.48 3.29
CA LEU A 1085 -31.93 -28.86 3.89
C LEU A 1085 -32.46 -30.14 3.21
N GLY A 1086 -33.05 -31.06 3.97
CA GLY A 1086 -33.61 -32.31 3.42
C GLY A 1086 -35.02 -32.64 3.95
N PRO A 1087 -35.99 -33.01 3.11
CA PRO A 1087 -37.27 -33.55 3.55
C PRO A 1087 -37.11 -35.01 4.03
N LEU A 1088 -37.70 -35.36 5.18
CA LEU A 1088 -37.59 -36.69 5.81
C LEU A 1088 -38.65 -37.72 5.41
N ILE A 1089 -39.80 -37.29 4.86
CA ILE A 1089 -40.96 -38.14 4.57
C ILE A 1089 -41.42 -37.93 3.12
N VAL A 1090 -42.11 -38.91 2.54
CA VAL A 1090 -42.62 -38.87 1.17
C VAL A 1090 -44.15 -38.73 1.17
N THR A 1091 -44.66 -37.71 0.49
CA THR A 1091 -46.08 -37.50 0.15
C THR A 1091 -46.15 -36.85 -1.23
N GLU A 1092 -47.18 -37.14 -2.02
CA GLU A 1092 -47.51 -36.41 -3.26
C GLU A 1092 -48.43 -35.21 -2.91
N GLU A 1093 -48.06 -34.47 -1.86
CA GLU A 1093 -48.83 -33.35 -1.32
C GLU A 1093 -48.06 -32.03 -1.51
N LEU A 1094 -48.79 -30.93 -1.37
CA LEU A 1094 -48.27 -29.58 -1.55
C LEU A 1094 -47.99 -28.96 -0.18
N HIS A 1095 -46.76 -28.48 0.03
CA HIS A 1095 -46.28 -27.99 1.32
C HIS A 1095 -45.81 -26.52 1.26
N SER A 1096 -45.86 -25.84 2.41
CA SER A 1096 -45.39 -24.45 2.58
C SER A 1096 -44.16 -24.38 3.47
N LEU A 1097 -43.18 -23.57 3.06
CA LEU A 1097 -41.93 -23.34 3.79
C LEU A 1097 -41.92 -21.92 4.36
N SER A 1098 -41.96 -21.80 5.68
CA SER A 1098 -42.03 -20.53 6.40
C SER A 1098 -40.71 -20.21 7.10
N PHE A 1099 -40.32 -18.94 7.11
CA PHE A 1099 -39.10 -18.46 7.77
C PHE A 1099 -39.43 -17.43 8.84
N GLU A 1100 -39.00 -17.65 10.07
CA GLU A 1100 -39.20 -16.74 11.19
C GLU A 1100 -37.88 -16.17 11.67
N THR A 1101 -37.83 -14.87 11.97
CA THR A 1101 -36.76 -14.28 12.78
C THR A 1101 -37.34 -13.17 13.65
N GLN A 1102 -36.77 -12.96 14.83
CA GLN A 1102 -37.18 -11.89 15.73
C GLN A 1102 -36.03 -10.89 15.88
N LEU A 1103 -36.31 -9.61 15.65
CA LEU A 1103 -35.40 -8.52 15.97
C LEU A 1103 -35.68 -8.05 17.39
N CYS A 1104 -34.71 -8.21 18.29
CA CYS A 1104 -34.77 -7.72 19.66
C CYS A 1104 -33.73 -6.60 19.88
N GLN A 1105 -34.20 -5.36 20.00
CA GLN A 1105 -33.41 -4.22 20.45
C GLN A 1105 -34.09 -3.54 21.65
N PRO A 1106 -33.37 -2.74 22.47
CA PRO A 1106 -33.97 -2.02 23.59
C PRO A 1106 -35.13 -1.12 23.14
N GLY A 1107 -36.35 -1.44 23.56
CA GLY A 1107 -37.57 -0.72 23.16
C GLY A 1107 -38.07 -1.00 21.74
N LEU A 1108 -37.56 -2.02 21.06
CA LEU A 1108 -37.99 -2.42 19.71
C LEU A 1108 -37.96 -3.95 19.56
N VAL A 1109 -39.13 -4.58 19.57
CA VAL A 1109 -39.31 -6.00 19.22
C VAL A 1109 -40.13 -6.07 17.95
N ILE A 1110 -39.55 -6.65 16.90
CA ILE A 1110 -40.23 -6.89 15.63
C ILE A 1110 -40.09 -8.36 15.27
N ASP A 1111 -41.23 -9.04 15.20
CA ASP A 1111 -41.34 -10.37 14.59
C ASP A 1111 -41.39 -10.21 13.06
N LEU A 1112 -40.48 -10.93 12.37
CA LEU A 1112 -40.34 -10.94 10.92
C LEU A 1112 -40.67 -12.34 10.40
N GLU A 1113 -41.69 -12.41 9.57
CA GLU A 1113 -42.14 -13.66 8.93
C GLU A 1113 -41.96 -13.57 7.42
N GLY A 1114 -41.01 -14.36 6.92
CA GLY A 1114 -40.82 -14.61 5.50
C GLY A 1114 -41.69 -15.79 5.10
N GLN A 1115 -42.96 -15.51 4.83
CA GLN A 1115 -43.84 -16.48 4.18
C GLN A 1115 -43.67 -16.43 2.66
N GLN A 1116 -43.75 -17.59 2.01
CA GLN A 1116 -44.23 -17.62 0.63
C GLN A 1116 -45.64 -17.02 0.62
N ALA A 1117 -45.87 -16.01 -0.22
CA ALA A 1117 -47.22 -15.48 -0.44
C ALA A 1117 -48.16 -16.62 -0.88
N GLU A 1118 -49.44 -16.48 -0.56
CA GLU A 1118 -50.48 -17.54 -0.50
C GLU A 1118 -50.66 -18.40 -1.77
N ASP A 1119 -50.01 -18.05 -2.88
CA ASP A 1119 -50.08 -18.69 -4.19
C ASP A 1119 -49.05 -19.81 -4.43
N PHE A 1120 -48.06 -20.00 -3.53
CA PHE A 1120 -47.01 -20.99 -3.72
C PHE A 1120 -47.21 -22.28 -2.93
N MET A 1121 -47.31 -23.38 -3.68
CA MET A 1121 -47.55 -24.73 -3.20
C MET A 1121 -46.50 -25.67 -3.79
N MET A 1122 -45.68 -26.29 -2.94
CA MET A 1122 -44.46 -27.01 -3.33
C MET A 1122 -44.69 -28.51 -3.54
N ALA A 1123 -44.35 -29.06 -4.72
CA ALA A 1123 -44.60 -30.46 -5.06
C ALA A 1123 -43.41 -31.41 -4.77
N LEU A 1124 -43.70 -32.54 -4.12
CA LEU A 1124 -42.76 -33.63 -3.84
C LEU A 1124 -43.06 -34.87 -4.71
N PHE A 1125 -42.02 -35.50 -5.27
CA PHE A 1125 -42.16 -36.63 -6.22
C PHE A 1125 -41.47 -37.93 -5.77
N LEU A 1126 -42.12 -39.06 -6.06
CA LEU A 1126 -41.56 -40.41 -5.99
C LEU A 1126 -40.62 -40.72 -7.17
N GLY A 1127 -39.71 -41.69 -6.97
CA GLY A 1127 -38.67 -42.03 -7.95
C GLY A 1127 -39.01 -43.19 -8.91
N GLN A 1128 -38.29 -43.16 -10.05
CA GLN A 1128 -38.22 -44.13 -11.17
C GLN A 1128 -39.27 -44.02 -12.30
N ASP A 1129 -38.74 -43.71 -13.48
CA ASP A 1129 -39.08 -44.26 -14.79
C ASP A 1129 -40.55 -44.26 -15.23
N SER A 1130 -41.16 -43.07 -15.27
CA SER A 1130 -42.08 -42.72 -16.37
C SER A 1130 -42.24 -41.21 -16.53
N ALA A 1131 -42.14 -40.72 -17.76
CA ALA A 1131 -42.41 -39.33 -18.09
C ALA A 1131 -43.93 -39.06 -18.11
N ARG A 1132 -44.50 -38.66 -16.96
CA ARG A 1132 -45.84 -38.07 -16.90
C ARG A 1132 -45.74 -36.58 -16.62
N VAL A 1133 -45.94 -35.79 -17.67
CA VAL A 1133 -45.99 -34.32 -17.58
C VAL A 1133 -47.34 -33.91 -16.99
N LEU A 1134 -47.34 -33.36 -15.78
CA LEU A 1134 -48.47 -32.58 -15.26
C LEU A 1134 -48.36 -31.15 -15.79
N TYR A 1135 -49.33 -30.73 -16.58
CA TYR A 1135 -49.51 -29.33 -16.96
C TYR A 1135 -50.17 -28.58 -15.80
N PHE A 1136 -49.52 -27.52 -15.31
CA PHE A 1136 -50.15 -26.59 -14.37
C PHE A 1136 -51.03 -25.58 -15.12
N SER A 1137 -52.23 -25.35 -14.60
CA SER A 1137 -53.15 -24.32 -15.11
C SER A 1137 -53.07 -23.08 -14.23
N VAL A 1138 -53.13 -21.89 -14.84
CA VAL A 1138 -53.16 -20.60 -14.12
C VAL A 1138 -54.54 -20.42 -13.49
N VAL A 1139 -54.57 -20.28 -12.16
CA VAL A 1139 -55.79 -19.89 -11.43
C VAL A 1139 -55.85 -18.36 -11.39
N TYR A 1140 -56.82 -17.77 -12.07
CA TYR A 1140 -57.19 -16.37 -11.86
C TYR A 1140 -58.14 -16.26 -10.66
N PRO A 1141 -58.06 -15.17 -9.86
CA PRO A 1141 -58.98 -14.97 -8.75
C PRO A 1141 -60.40 -14.76 -9.29
N ASN A 1142 -61.35 -15.50 -8.73
CA ASN A 1142 -62.77 -15.58 -9.09
C ASN A 1142 -63.08 -16.30 -10.42
N TYR A 1143 -63.10 -17.65 -10.43
CA TYR A 1143 -64.18 -18.50 -10.99
C TYR A 1143 -63.87 -19.99 -10.74
N SER A 1144 -64.88 -20.88 -10.84
CA SER A 1144 -64.84 -22.27 -10.36
C SER A 1144 -63.86 -23.20 -11.11
N ARG A 1145 -63.27 -24.17 -10.38
CA ARG A 1145 -62.32 -25.17 -10.91
C ARG A 1145 -62.94 -26.07 -11.99
N ALA A 1146 -62.16 -26.36 -13.04
CA ALA A 1146 -62.42 -27.43 -14.00
C ALA A 1146 -61.10 -28.15 -14.35
N TYR A 1147 -61.17 -29.47 -14.62
CA TYR A 1147 -60.01 -30.32 -14.95
C TYR A 1147 -60.16 -30.89 -16.36
N MET A 1148 -59.03 -31.07 -17.08
CA MET A 1148 -58.99 -31.66 -18.42
C MET A 1148 -58.00 -32.84 -18.45
N VAL A 1149 -58.36 -33.92 -19.12
CA VAL A 1149 -57.57 -35.17 -19.23
C VAL A 1149 -57.48 -35.59 -20.70
N VAL A 1150 -56.29 -35.96 -21.18
CA VAL A 1150 -56.04 -36.47 -22.53
C VAL A 1150 -55.12 -37.70 -22.42
N GLY A 1151 -55.30 -38.71 -23.29
CA GLY A 1151 -54.67 -40.04 -23.19
C GLY A 1151 -53.77 -40.46 -24.36
N ASP A 1152 -53.12 -41.62 -24.19
CA ASP A 1152 -52.01 -42.11 -25.01
C ASP A 1152 -52.40 -42.76 -26.37
N PHE A 1153 -51.49 -42.70 -27.34
CA PHE A 1153 -51.50 -43.48 -28.60
C PHE A 1153 -50.62 -44.76 -28.48
N GLY A 1154 -51.02 -45.86 -29.14
CA GLY A 1154 -50.47 -47.22 -28.95
C GLY A 1154 -49.16 -47.56 -29.72
N GLY A 1155 -48.70 -48.83 -29.75
CA GLY A 1155 -49.32 -50.06 -29.21
C GLY A 1155 -48.52 -51.38 -29.42
N GLU A 1156 -49.25 -52.50 -29.60
CA GLU A 1156 -48.84 -53.87 -30.04
C GLU A 1156 -48.01 -54.84 -29.13
N VAL A 1157 -48.71 -55.45 -28.18
CA VAL A 1157 -48.91 -56.93 -27.97
C VAL A 1157 -47.96 -57.97 -28.62
N LYS A 1158 -47.27 -58.80 -27.79
CA LYS A 1158 -47.20 -60.31 -27.81
C LYS A 1158 -46.20 -60.86 -26.74
N VAL A 1159 -46.20 -62.14 -26.35
CA VAL A 1159 -47.17 -62.89 -25.48
C VAL A 1159 -46.54 -64.21 -24.97
N ALA A 1160 -46.96 -64.68 -23.77
CA ALA A 1160 -46.76 -66.01 -23.14
C ALA A 1160 -45.38 -66.32 -22.49
N ALA A 1161 -45.28 -66.97 -21.31
CA ALA A 1161 -46.25 -67.57 -20.35
C ALA A 1161 -45.74 -67.42 -18.89
N GLY A 1162 -46.42 -67.74 -17.77
CA GLY A 1162 -47.74 -68.36 -17.50
C GLY A 1162 -47.61 -69.65 -16.65
N GLY A 1163 -48.33 -69.89 -15.55
CA GLY A 1163 -49.45 -69.15 -14.92
C GLY A 1163 -50.16 -69.94 -13.78
N LYS A 1164 -51.49 -69.76 -13.65
CA LYS A 1164 -52.46 -70.32 -12.64
C LYS A 1164 -52.41 -69.60 -11.27
N ARG A 1165 -53.52 -69.10 -10.70
CA ARG A 1165 -54.85 -69.74 -10.60
C ARG A 1165 -56.03 -68.75 -10.35
N ALA A 1166 -57.05 -68.82 -11.22
CA ALA A 1166 -58.51 -68.75 -10.98
C ALA A 1166 -59.23 -67.55 -10.31
N CYS A 1167 -60.30 -67.12 -11.03
CA CYS A 1167 -61.59 -66.54 -10.59
C CYS A 1167 -61.65 -65.07 -10.10
N ASN A 1168 -62.69 -64.28 -10.40
CA ASN A 1168 -63.53 -64.10 -11.60
C ASN A 1168 -64.50 -62.92 -11.32
N SER A 1169 -64.66 -62.02 -12.29
CA SER A 1169 -65.95 -61.39 -12.64
C SER A 1169 -66.63 -60.34 -11.70
N LYS A 1170 -66.42 -59.06 -12.09
CA LYS A 1170 -67.44 -58.11 -12.64
C LYS A 1170 -67.90 -56.89 -11.83
N ASP A 1171 -67.63 -55.73 -12.46
CA ASP A 1171 -68.54 -54.58 -12.69
C ASP A 1171 -69.10 -53.79 -11.48
N LYS A 1172 -69.24 -52.44 -11.49
CA LYS A 1172 -68.73 -51.36 -12.35
C LYS A 1172 -69.10 -49.99 -11.71
N MET A 1173 -68.46 -48.92 -12.20
CA MET A 1173 -69.00 -47.54 -12.25
C MET A 1173 -69.52 -46.86 -10.96
N ILE A 1174 -68.78 -45.83 -10.52
CA ILE A 1174 -69.40 -44.53 -10.15
C ILE A 1174 -68.59 -43.41 -10.83
N TRP A 1175 -69.27 -42.59 -11.63
CA TRP A 1175 -68.93 -41.19 -11.89
C TRP A 1175 -70.19 -40.40 -11.56
N GLY A 1176 -70.08 -39.36 -10.73
CA GLY A 1176 -71.26 -38.62 -10.27
C GLY A 1176 -70.90 -37.38 -9.46
N LEU A 1177 -70.91 -36.24 -10.14
CA LEU A 1177 -71.25 -34.89 -9.64
C LEU A 1177 -70.81 -34.51 -8.22
N LEU A 1178 -69.73 -33.72 -8.12
CA LEU A 1178 -69.76 -32.34 -7.61
C LEU A 1178 -68.42 -31.61 -7.90
#